data_AF-A0A5S5CCB8-F1
#
_entry.id   AF-A0A5S5CCB8-F1
#
_cell.length_a   1.000
_cell.length_b   1.000
_cell.length_c   1.000
_cell.angle_alpha   90.00
_cell.angle_beta   90.00
_cell.angle_gamma   90.00
#
_symmetry.space_group_name_H-M   'P 1'
#
loop_
_entity.id
_entity.type
_entity.pdbx_description
1 polymer ?
#
loop_
_entity_poly.entity_id
_entity_poly.type
_entity_poly.pdbx_seq_one_letter_code
_entity_poly.pdbx_strand_id
1 'polypeptide(L)'
;MSSQEETSLSFPDIYPVAPEVANLMKYGDIPVNLAAGKIDYSVPIYTIKVGDFEYPISLSYNYSGLVTEEDVGSVGLGWTLNGTGLITRQINGKPDESASFGYIGQDMNTPSGIGFEYVEPFYKQQLSNNLIEQLFRNAANGQWDTEPDKFMIKAGDTEGSFYLNARAIPVFMPQKNYKVTFDNNFSGKITVDNDLGIIYEFEDIEYTTQEGSMSTSLINYTSNWYLSKIRFPNSSKEISFFYDNYTYHKTGYRETKTTRSGSSCEGLANPSITSDQSDALTQPKLLKKIVFPDGELRFFNKTDSNGSMLEKVELLNTLSDTISQFNYKYSNTIPSAKKTLQAITKSKGNSILPYFNFEYYGTLPEVLDYRSQDHWGFYNGKNNKGLLEGDRSISFKHARIGALNKIVDPTKGYTKINYEQNQVPFETSNIDNGTDDSPPEFDASIMIELDSDDYSEISNFLERTVAIPSDINVFSVQLFAGCYGNNGLIEASVAVSGGINNYSSTQNNRDLFVSLEQGGEGSNSNPNEVAKKEEHGLGIFSYTGVGDPKVTITLNTTSTSNTRARAYAFINYVARKPLGTILFSPIGGIRIASSVDYSTAQDSIYKGYKYLKKDGKSSGLLSNQSYLRATQIYTGCKNCKFTTIHASSNLPFSSFQGNSVFYSRVEILSNGNDRNGKQVQYFSGGGSGSGLFLPTRMLKVGAFESI
;
A
#
# COMPACT_ATOMS: atom_id res chain seq x y z
N MET A 1 -68.06 -33.31 -1.02
CA MET A 1 -66.99 -32.43 -1.53
C MET A 1 -66.82 -31.27 -0.57
N SER A 2 -65.79 -31.33 0.27
CA SER A 2 -64.97 -30.22 0.76
C SER A 2 -64.19 -30.77 1.96
N SER A 3 -62.92 -31.06 1.70
CA SER A 3 -61.91 -31.50 2.65
C SER A 3 -61.42 -30.29 3.46
N GLN A 4 -61.41 -30.42 4.79
CA GLN A 4 -60.68 -29.51 5.67
C GLN A 4 -59.18 -29.77 5.50
N GLU A 5 -58.44 -28.74 5.08
CA GLU A 5 -56.98 -28.73 5.18
C GLU A 5 -56.57 -28.47 6.63
N GLU A 6 -55.95 -29.46 7.26
CA GLU A 6 -55.16 -29.28 8.47
C GLU A 6 -53.86 -28.56 8.10
N THR A 7 -53.74 -27.29 8.49
CA THR A 7 -52.45 -26.59 8.52
C THR A 7 -51.58 -27.18 9.63
N SER A 8 -50.64 -28.05 9.28
CA SER A 8 -49.62 -28.54 10.19
C SER A 8 -48.63 -27.41 10.52
N LEU A 9 -48.61 -27.00 11.79
CA LEU A 9 -47.63 -26.07 12.32
C LEU A 9 -46.27 -26.80 12.40
N SER A 10 -45.45 -26.66 11.36
CA SER A 10 -44.05 -27.14 11.37
C SER A 10 -43.23 -26.23 12.29
N PHE A 11 -42.89 -26.74 13.47
CA PHE A 11 -41.81 -26.14 14.26
C PHE A 11 -40.49 -26.32 13.50
N PRO A 12 -39.63 -25.30 13.40
CA PRO A 12 -38.29 -25.50 12.88
C PRO A 12 -37.55 -26.48 13.80
N ASP A 13 -36.99 -27.54 13.23
CA ASP A 13 -36.08 -28.44 13.92
C ASP A 13 -34.81 -27.67 14.33
N ILE A 14 -34.84 -27.06 15.51
CA ILE A 14 -33.68 -26.41 16.12
C ILE A 14 -32.88 -27.54 16.79
N TYR A 15 -31.96 -28.13 16.04
CA TYR A 15 -30.91 -28.96 16.64
C TYR A 15 -30.02 -28.07 17.51
N PRO A 16 -29.50 -28.58 18.65
CA PRO A 16 -28.52 -27.84 19.43
C PRO A 16 -27.28 -27.62 18.57
N VAL A 17 -27.12 -26.37 18.13
CA VAL A 17 -25.89 -25.84 17.58
C VAL A 17 -24.85 -25.86 18.70
N ALA A 18 -23.58 -26.12 18.36
CA ALA A 18 -22.50 -26.14 19.35
C ALA A 18 -22.57 -24.86 20.21
N PRO A 19 -22.30 -24.91 21.53
CA PRO A 19 -22.39 -23.76 22.42
C PRO A 19 -21.68 -22.50 21.90
N GLU A 20 -20.60 -22.67 21.13
CA GLU A 20 -19.92 -21.56 20.44
C GLU A 20 -20.78 -20.90 19.36
N VAL A 21 -21.50 -21.69 18.55
CA VAL A 21 -22.44 -21.20 17.54
C VAL A 21 -23.65 -20.55 18.21
N ALA A 22 -24.11 -21.08 19.34
CA ALA A 22 -25.21 -20.47 20.11
C ALA A 22 -24.85 -19.13 20.76
N ASN A 23 -23.59 -18.93 21.15
CA ASN A 23 -23.10 -17.62 21.59
C ASN A 23 -22.84 -16.66 20.42
N LEU A 24 -22.46 -17.17 19.23
CA LEU A 24 -22.38 -16.39 17.99
C LEU A 24 -23.78 -16.01 17.44
N MET A 25 -24.82 -16.77 17.79
CA MET A 25 -26.23 -16.45 17.52
C MET A 25 -26.75 -15.26 18.35
N LYS A 26 -25.91 -14.62 19.18
CA LYS A 26 -26.20 -13.26 19.66
C LYS A 26 -26.01 -12.27 18.50
N TYR A 27 -27.09 -12.06 17.77
CA TYR A 27 -27.29 -11.13 16.66
C TYR A 27 -26.39 -9.87 16.62
N GLY A 28 -25.94 -9.52 15.41
CA GLY A 28 -25.93 -8.13 14.93
C GLY A 28 -24.68 -7.28 15.15
N ASP A 29 -23.48 -7.86 15.17
CA ASP A 29 -22.25 -7.06 15.14
C ASP A 29 -21.20 -7.72 14.24
N ILE A 30 -21.18 -7.36 12.95
CA ILE A 30 -20.02 -7.70 12.12
C ILE A 30 -18.82 -6.93 12.69
N PRO A 31 -17.76 -7.63 13.16
CA PRO A 31 -16.58 -6.96 13.64
C PRO A 31 -15.93 -6.20 12.48
N VAL A 32 -15.52 -4.98 12.75
CA VAL A 32 -14.81 -4.13 11.80
C VAL A 32 -13.47 -3.79 12.41
N ASN A 33 -12.40 -4.02 11.66
CA ASN A 33 -11.12 -3.42 11.97
C ASN A 33 -11.22 -1.93 11.59
N LEU A 34 -11.59 -1.11 12.57
CA LEU A 34 -11.89 0.30 12.39
C LEU A 34 -10.64 1.09 11.95
N ALA A 35 -9.47 0.76 12.50
CA ALA A 35 -8.21 1.38 12.12
C ALA A 35 -7.87 1.14 10.64
N ALA A 36 -8.16 -0.05 10.11
CA ALA A 36 -7.96 -0.35 8.70
C ALA A 36 -9.20 -0.07 7.84
N GLY A 37 -10.36 0.26 8.42
CA GLY A 37 -11.63 0.36 7.69
C GLY A 37 -12.06 -0.92 6.98
N LYS A 38 -11.58 -2.09 7.41
CA LYS A 38 -11.88 -3.40 6.78
C LYS A 38 -12.86 -4.19 7.63
N ILE A 39 -13.63 -5.06 6.98
CA ILE A 39 -14.40 -6.09 7.69
C ILE A 39 -13.43 -7.09 8.30
N ASP A 40 -13.77 -7.56 9.49
CA ASP A 40 -13.09 -8.64 10.19
C ASP A 40 -14.13 -9.71 10.56
N TYR A 41 -14.59 -10.45 9.55
CA TYR A 41 -15.67 -11.42 9.70
C TYR A 41 -15.10 -12.83 9.76
N SER A 42 -15.53 -13.61 10.76
CA SER A 42 -15.09 -14.99 10.93
C SER A 42 -16.25 -15.98 10.91
N VAL A 43 -16.08 -17.07 10.16
CA VAL A 43 -16.99 -18.22 10.14
C VAL A 43 -16.33 -19.37 10.90
N PRO A 44 -16.82 -19.72 12.09
CA PRO A 44 -16.27 -20.86 12.83
C PRO A 44 -16.64 -22.17 12.13
N ILE A 45 -15.67 -23.09 12.04
CA ILE A 45 -15.85 -24.45 11.51
C ILE A 45 -15.85 -25.44 12.66
N TYR A 46 -14.79 -25.46 13.46
CA TYR A 46 -14.65 -26.36 14.62
C TYR A 46 -13.58 -25.83 15.59
N THR A 47 -13.73 -26.06 16.89
CA THR A 47 -12.69 -25.75 17.88
C THR A 47 -12.17 -27.04 18.47
N ILE A 48 -10.89 -27.33 18.26
CA ILE A 48 -10.22 -28.48 18.88
C ILE A 48 -9.98 -28.14 20.35
N LYS A 49 -10.40 -29.03 21.27
CA LYS A 49 -10.20 -28.84 22.71
C LYS A 49 -9.28 -29.93 23.24
N VAL A 50 -8.26 -29.53 24.01
CA VAL A 50 -7.36 -30.45 24.71
C VAL A 50 -7.14 -29.94 26.14
N GLY A 51 -7.90 -30.48 27.09
CA GLY A 51 -7.95 -29.91 28.44
C GLY A 51 -8.54 -28.49 28.38
N ASP A 52 -7.81 -27.52 28.92
CA ASP A 52 -8.20 -26.09 28.89
C ASP A 52 -7.73 -25.36 27.61
N PHE A 53 -6.97 -26.02 26.75
CA PHE A 53 -6.50 -25.44 25.50
C PHE A 53 -7.56 -25.53 24.40
N GLU A 54 -7.79 -24.41 23.71
CA GLU A 54 -8.68 -24.33 22.55
C GLU A 54 -7.89 -23.91 21.30
N TYR A 55 -8.10 -24.63 20.19
CA TYR A 55 -7.50 -24.30 18.90
C TYR A 55 -8.61 -24.15 17.84
N PRO A 56 -9.04 -22.91 17.55
CA PRO A 56 -10.16 -22.65 16.66
C PRO A 56 -9.76 -22.80 15.19
N ILE A 57 -10.54 -23.59 14.45
CA ILE A 57 -10.53 -23.68 13.00
C ILE A 57 -11.69 -22.85 12.46
N SER A 58 -11.37 -21.84 11.68
CA SER A 58 -12.34 -20.88 11.15
C SER A 58 -11.94 -20.40 9.77
N LEU A 59 -12.88 -19.78 9.06
CA LEU A 59 -12.56 -18.92 7.93
C LEU A 59 -12.58 -17.48 8.41
N SER A 60 -11.64 -16.66 7.94
CA SER A 60 -11.70 -15.21 8.10
C SER A 60 -11.84 -14.54 6.75
N TYR A 61 -12.63 -13.47 6.69
CA TYR A 61 -12.75 -12.60 5.54
C TYR A 61 -12.09 -11.26 5.81
N ASN A 62 -11.05 -10.95 5.03
CA ASN A 62 -10.33 -9.69 5.10
C ASN A 62 -10.07 -9.19 3.67
N TYR A 63 -10.83 -8.19 3.25
CA TYR A 63 -10.81 -7.69 1.89
C TYR A 63 -10.77 -6.16 1.84
N SER A 64 -9.81 -5.62 1.08
CA SER A 64 -9.62 -4.16 0.88
C SER A 64 -9.94 -3.71 -0.54
N GLY A 65 -10.51 -4.58 -1.37
CA GLY A 65 -10.80 -4.32 -2.76
C GLY A 65 -9.97 -5.22 -3.69
N LEU A 66 -10.40 -5.28 -4.95
CA LEU A 66 -9.82 -6.19 -5.95
C LEU A 66 -8.44 -5.71 -6.32
N VAL A 67 -7.41 -6.39 -5.82
CA VAL A 67 -6.05 -6.20 -6.30
C VAL A 67 -5.87 -7.00 -7.59
N THR A 68 -5.36 -6.34 -8.64
CA THR A 68 -5.30 -6.90 -9.99
C THR A 68 -4.51 -8.20 -10.01
N GLU A 69 -3.34 -8.18 -9.38
CA GLU A 69 -2.39 -9.30 -9.29
C GLU A 69 -2.55 -10.10 -7.97
N GLU A 70 -3.71 -10.00 -7.31
CA GLU A 70 -4.03 -10.79 -6.12
C GLU A 70 -4.24 -12.26 -6.49
N ASP A 71 -3.55 -13.14 -5.79
CA ASP A 71 -3.73 -14.57 -5.95
C ASP A 71 -4.94 -15.00 -5.12
N VAL A 72 -5.67 -16.00 -5.61
CA VAL A 72 -6.84 -16.50 -4.90
C VAL A 72 -6.50 -17.79 -4.17
N GLY A 73 -6.52 -17.73 -2.85
CA GLY A 73 -6.31 -18.89 -1.98
C GLY A 73 -7.36 -20.00 -2.16
N SER A 74 -7.17 -21.10 -1.43
CA SER A 74 -8.02 -22.30 -1.52
C SER A 74 -9.49 -22.03 -1.18
N VAL A 75 -9.79 -20.99 -0.40
CA VAL A 75 -11.16 -20.66 0.07
C VAL A 75 -11.76 -19.47 -0.70
N GLY A 76 -11.09 -18.99 -1.75
CA GLY A 76 -11.58 -17.88 -2.56
C GLY A 76 -11.13 -16.50 -2.08
N LEU A 77 -11.44 -15.48 -2.89
CA LEU A 77 -10.96 -14.12 -2.77
C LEU A 77 -11.37 -13.49 -1.42
N GLY A 78 -10.40 -12.91 -0.72
CA GLY A 78 -10.59 -12.30 0.59
C GLY A 78 -10.80 -13.29 1.75
N TRP A 79 -10.91 -14.61 1.49
CA TRP A 79 -11.08 -15.62 2.54
C TRP A 79 -9.78 -16.35 2.86
N THR A 80 -9.51 -16.57 4.14
CA THR A 80 -8.37 -17.36 4.62
C THR A 80 -8.83 -18.42 5.61
N LEU A 81 -8.29 -19.63 5.48
CA LEU A 81 -8.47 -20.70 6.46
C LEU A 81 -7.53 -20.46 7.64
N ASN A 82 -8.10 -20.21 8.82
CA ASN A 82 -7.39 -20.12 10.08
C ASN A 82 -7.28 -21.51 10.72
N GLY A 83 -6.12 -21.80 11.32
CA GLY A 83 -5.86 -23.05 12.02
C GLY A 83 -4.75 -23.90 11.42
N THR A 84 -4.03 -23.43 10.41
CA THR A 84 -2.88 -24.16 9.85
C THR A 84 -1.60 -23.97 10.66
N GLY A 85 -1.38 -22.79 11.26
CA GLY A 85 -0.16 -22.49 12.01
C GLY A 85 1.05 -22.31 11.07
N LEU A 86 1.69 -21.14 11.09
CA LEU A 86 2.74 -20.80 10.13
C LEU A 86 3.80 -19.88 10.73
N ILE A 87 5.06 -20.09 10.36
CA ILE A 87 6.13 -19.10 10.42
C ILE A 87 6.45 -18.70 8.98
N THR A 88 6.32 -17.42 8.66
CA THR A 88 6.67 -16.84 7.36
C THR A 88 7.90 -15.95 7.50
N ARG A 89 8.80 -16.03 6.53
CA ARG A 89 9.99 -15.19 6.42
C ARG A 89 9.84 -14.19 5.28
N GLN A 90 10.07 -12.92 5.60
CA GLN A 90 10.22 -11.84 4.64
C GLN A 90 11.71 -11.53 4.49
N ILE A 91 12.22 -11.69 3.28
CA ILE A 91 13.62 -11.43 2.94
C ILE A 91 13.84 -9.92 2.79
N ASN A 92 14.85 -9.37 3.46
CA ASN A 92 15.26 -7.97 3.35
C ASN A 92 16.63 -7.87 2.68
N GLY A 93 16.67 -7.91 1.35
CA GLY A 93 17.91 -7.95 0.60
C GLY A 93 18.24 -9.38 0.18
N LYS A 94 19.05 -10.09 0.97
CA LYS A 94 19.43 -11.48 0.71
C LYS A 94 18.95 -12.37 1.86
N PRO A 95 18.86 -13.70 1.68
CA PRO A 95 18.67 -14.58 2.82
C PRO A 95 19.82 -14.38 3.83
N ASP A 96 19.48 -14.22 5.12
CA ASP A 96 20.45 -14.08 6.22
C ASP A 96 21.61 -15.08 6.15
N GLU A 97 21.33 -16.31 5.71
CA GLU A 97 22.27 -17.44 5.59
C GLU A 97 23.11 -17.45 4.31
N SER A 98 22.95 -16.43 3.45
CA SER A 98 23.60 -16.41 2.14
C SER A 98 25.12 -16.48 2.28
N ALA A 99 25.72 -17.44 1.57
CA ALA A 99 27.17 -17.60 1.45
C ALA A 99 27.84 -16.35 0.87
N SER A 100 27.12 -15.64 0.01
CA SER A 100 27.58 -14.46 -0.71
C SER A 100 27.23 -13.19 0.07
N PHE A 101 27.74 -13.11 1.31
CA PHE A 101 27.65 -11.95 2.20
C PHE A 101 26.25 -11.66 2.76
N GLY A 102 25.54 -12.69 3.22
CA GLY A 102 24.31 -12.55 4.00
C GLY A 102 24.55 -11.96 5.39
N TYR A 103 23.47 -11.53 6.05
CA TYR A 103 23.53 -10.85 7.35
C TYR A 103 24.11 -11.75 8.47
N ILE A 104 23.76 -13.03 8.51
CA ILE A 104 24.25 -14.01 9.53
C ILE A 104 25.39 -14.88 9.00
N GLY A 105 25.35 -15.25 7.72
CA GLY A 105 26.26 -16.21 7.11
C GLY A 105 25.78 -17.66 7.25
N GLN A 106 26.52 -18.61 6.67
CA GLN A 106 26.04 -19.98 6.46
C GLN A 106 25.80 -20.82 7.72
N ASP A 107 26.45 -20.48 8.84
CA ASP A 107 26.36 -21.22 10.10
C ASP A 107 25.85 -20.32 11.23
N MET A 108 24.66 -20.64 11.75
CA MET A 108 24.05 -19.92 12.86
C MET A 108 24.81 -20.13 14.18
N ASN A 109 25.55 -21.24 14.32
CA ASN A 109 26.32 -21.53 15.54
C ASN A 109 27.65 -20.78 15.58
N THR A 110 28.17 -20.40 14.41
CA THR A 110 29.38 -19.60 14.26
C THR A 110 29.15 -18.40 13.31
N PRO A 111 28.30 -17.43 13.71
CA PRO A 111 27.94 -16.31 12.83
C PRO A 111 29.18 -15.53 12.35
N SER A 112 29.29 -15.38 11.04
CA SER A 112 30.39 -14.69 10.34
C SER A 112 29.89 -13.82 9.19
N GLY A 113 28.58 -13.57 9.13
CA GLY A 113 27.96 -12.69 8.14
C GLY A 113 28.24 -11.21 8.38
N ILE A 114 27.73 -10.38 7.47
CA ILE A 114 27.94 -8.93 7.46
C ILE A 114 27.39 -8.26 8.73
N GLY A 115 26.31 -8.82 9.28
CA GLY A 115 25.74 -8.41 10.56
C GLY A 115 26.75 -8.46 11.70
N PHE A 116 27.48 -9.57 11.81
CA PHE A 116 28.46 -9.80 12.88
C PHE A 116 29.78 -9.07 12.65
N GLU A 117 30.32 -9.16 11.43
CA GLU A 117 31.65 -8.63 11.12
C GLU A 117 31.68 -7.11 10.95
N TYR A 118 30.58 -6.50 10.49
CA TYR A 118 30.55 -5.08 10.14
C TYR A 118 29.42 -4.30 10.82
N VAL A 119 28.16 -4.72 10.70
CA VAL A 119 27.02 -3.91 11.16
C VAL A 119 27.03 -3.73 12.69
N GLU A 120 27.23 -4.80 13.45
CA GLU A 120 27.30 -4.71 14.90
C GLU A 120 28.50 -3.88 15.40
N PRO A 121 29.74 -4.12 14.93
CA PRO A 121 30.89 -3.27 15.23
C PRO A 121 30.67 -1.80 14.84
N PHE A 122 29.95 -1.52 13.75
CA PHE A 122 29.62 -0.16 13.32
C PHE A 122 28.77 0.56 14.37
N TYR A 123 27.67 -0.07 14.81
CA TYR A 123 26.81 0.48 15.85
C TYR A 123 27.54 0.66 17.19
N LYS A 124 28.51 -0.20 17.48
CA LYS A 124 29.38 -0.08 18.67
C LYS A 124 30.52 0.92 18.52
N GLN A 125 30.67 1.55 17.35
CA GLN A 125 31.79 2.47 17.03
C GLN A 125 33.16 1.80 17.14
N GLN A 126 33.23 0.53 16.73
CA GLN A 126 34.42 -0.34 16.81
C GLN A 126 35.07 -0.59 15.43
N LEU A 127 34.52 -0.04 14.35
CA LEU A 127 35.08 -0.15 12.99
C LEU A 127 36.02 1.00 12.65
N SER A 128 37.07 0.69 11.89
CA SER A 128 37.94 1.70 11.30
C SER A 128 37.27 2.39 10.11
N ASN A 129 37.67 3.62 9.81
CA ASN A 129 37.09 4.41 8.70
C ASN A 129 37.13 3.69 7.34
N ASN A 130 38.19 2.92 7.07
CA ASN A 130 38.32 2.16 5.83
C ASN A 130 37.24 1.07 5.71
N LEU A 131 36.96 0.35 6.81
CA LEU A 131 35.94 -0.69 6.82
C LEU A 131 34.52 -0.11 6.82
N ILE A 132 34.31 1.08 7.39
CA ILE A 132 33.04 1.83 7.26
C ILE A 132 32.78 2.20 5.80
N GLU A 133 33.80 2.72 5.11
CA GLU A 133 33.69 3.05 3.69
C GLU A 133 33.39 1.79 2.86
N GLN A 134 34.05 0.68 3.16
CA GLN A 134 33.79 -0.61 2.52
C GLN A 134 32.35 -1.10 2.76
N LEU A 135 31.86 -1.03 4.00
CA LEU A 135 30.49 -1.36 4.37
C LEU A 135 29.49 -0.57 3.53
N PHE A 136 29.61 0.76 3.49
CA PHE A 136 28.68 1.60 2.74
C PHE A 136 28.75 1.37 1.23
N ARG A 137 29.94 1.22 0.66
CA ARG A 137 30.09 0.96 -0.79
C ARG A 137 29.46 -0.38 -1.18
N ASN A 138 29.73 -1.45 -0.43
CA ASN A 138 29.26 -2.79 -0.78
C ASN A 138 27.76 -2.96 -0.50
N ALA A 139 27.23 -2.32 0.56
CA ALA A 139 25.79 -2.28 0.81
C ALA A 139 25.07 -1.49 -0.29
N ALA A 140 25.59 -0.32 -0.69
CA ALA A 140 25.00 0.49 -1.77
C ALA A 140 24.99 -0.23 -3.13
N ASN A 141 25.97 -1.10 -3.37
CA ASN A 141 26.04 -1.95 -4.57
C ASN A 141 25.17 -3.22 -4.47
N GLY A 142 24.45 -3.45 -3.37
CA GLY A 142 23.65 -4.67 -3.14
C GLY A 142 24.49 -5.96 -2.99
N GLN A 143 25.81 -5.83 -2.77
CA GLN A 143 26.70 -6.97 -2.63
C GLN A 143 26.63 -7.55 -1.21
N TRP A 144 26.51 -6.68 -0.21
CA TRP A 144 26.45 -7.04 1.21
C TRP A 144 25.05 -6.80 1.75
N ASP A 145 24.59 -7.73 2.57
CA ASP A 145 23.34 -7.59 3.27
C ASP A 145 23.54 -7.00 4.66
N THR A 146 22.98 -5.83 4.90
CA THR A 146 23.10 -5.11 6.17
C THR A 146 21.82 -5.17 7.01
N GLU A 147 20.78 -5.84 6.53
CA GLU A 147 19.47 -5.88 7.17
C GLU A 147 19.09 -7.34 7.50
N PRO A 148 18.62 -7.63 8.72
CA PRO A 148 18.15 -8.97 9.05
C PRO A 148 16.79 -9.26 8.40
N ASP A 149 16.56 -10.53 8.10
CA ASP A 149 15.24 -10.99 7.66
C ASP A 149 14.21 -10.96 8.79
N LYS A 150 12.95 -10.71 8.41
CA LYS A 150 11.82 -10.66 9.33
C LYS A 150 11.06 -11.98 9.32
N PHE A 151 10.93 -12.60 10.49
CA PHE A 151 10.10 -13.77 10.70
C PHE A 151 8.78 -13.36 11.37
N MET A 152 7.67 -13.96 10.95
CA MET A 152 6.32 -13.73 11.48
C MET A 152 5.70 -15.07 11.82
N ILE A 153 5.33 -15.27 13.08
CA ILE A 153 4.69 -16.48 13.57
C ILE A 153 3.20 -16.23 13.86
N LYS A 154 2.35 -17.19 13.48
CA LYS A 154 0.97 -17.31 13.94
C LYS A 154 0.59 -18.77 14.08
N ALA A 155 0.36 -19.24 15.31
CA ALA A 155 -0.14 -20.57 15.61
C ALA A 155 -1.03 -20.52 16.86
N GLY A 156 -2.35 -20.61 16.67
CA GLY A 156 -3.33 -20.36 17.74
C GLY A 156 -3.15 -18.95 18.32
N ASP A 157 -2.95 -18.89 19.65
CA ASP A 157 -2.70 -17.64 20.38
C ASP A 157 -1.23 -17.22 20.38
N THR A 158 -0.32 -18.06 19.89
CA THR A 158 1.09 -17.72 19.72
C THR A 158 1.25 -16.90 18.45
N GLU A 159 1.53 -15.60 18.60
CA GLU A 159 1.75 -14.69 17.49
C GLU A 159 2.83 -13.64 17.77
N GLY A 160 3.48 -13.18 16.70
CA GLY A 160 4.44 -12.09 16.77
C GLY A 160 5.37 -12.04 15.57
N SER A 161 6.23 -11.03 15.55
CA SER A 161 7.36 -10.98 14.62
C SER A 161 8.67 -10.97 15.37
N PHE A 162 9.68 -11.62 14.82
CA PHE A 162 11.03 -11.61 15.35
C PHE A 162 12.06 -11.50 14.23
N TYR A 163 13.26 -11.07 14.60
CA TYR A 163 14.43 -11.01 13.74
C TYR A 163 15.51 -11.86 14.38
N LEU A 164 16.44 -12.35 13.57
CA LEU A 164 17.68 -12.90 14.10
C LEU A 164 18.70 -11.76 14.18
N ASN A 165 19.28 -11.55 15.36
CA ASN A 165 20.34 -10.55 15.47
C ASN A 165 21.64 -11.05 14.79
N ALA A 166 22.67 -10.20 14.77
CA ALA A 166 23.97 -10.54 14.18
C ALA A 166 24.63 -11.82 14.75
N ARG A 167 24.16 -12.33 15.91
CA ARG A 167 24.61 -13.59 16.52
C ARG A 167 23.62 -14.75 16.32
N ALA A 168 22.70 -14.63 15.36
CA ALA A 168 21.65 -15.60 15.09
C ALA A 168 20.69 -15.85 16.28
N ILE A 169 20.59 -14.91 17.23
CA ILE A 169 19.67 -15.04 18.37
C ILE A 169 18.33 -14.40 17.99
N PRO A 170 17.20 -15.11 18.14
CA PRO A 170 15.86 -14.57 17.90
C PRO A 170 15.51 -13.43 18.86
N VAL A 171 15.01 -12.32 18.31
CA VAL A 171 14.56 -11.13 19.06
C VAL A 171 13.17 -10.72 18.58
N PHE A 172 12.18 -10.90 19.44
CA PHE A 172 10.79 -10.51 19.15
C PHE A 172 10.57 -8.99 19.23
N MET A 173 9.73 -8.49 18.33
CA MET A 173 9.27 -7.10 18.29
C MET A 173 7.75 -7.05 18.07
N PRO A 174 6.95 -6.59 19.06
CA PRO A 174 7.36 -6.24 20.42
C PRO A 174 7.91 -7.44 21.19
N GLN A 175 8.65 -7.20 22.28
CA GLN A 175 9.28 -8.26 23.08
C GLN A 175 8.22 -9.27 23.58
N LYS A 176 8.53 -10.55 23.40
CA LYS A 176 7.74 -11.70 23.87
C LYS A 176 8.67 -12.66 24.61
N ASN A 177 8.14 -13.36 25.62
CA ASN A 177 8.87 -14.40 26.34
C ASN A 177 8.75 -15.76 25.64
N TYR A 178 8.91 -15.76 24.32
CA TYR A 178 8.91 -16.99 23.53
C TYR A 178 10.33 -17.44 23.29
N LYS A 179 10.57 -18.74 23.40
CA LYS A 179 11.87 -19.34 23.07
C LYS A 179 11.78 -19.98 21.69
N VAL A 180 12.63 -19.54 20.78
CA VAL A 180 12.69 -20.07 19.41
C VAL A 180 14.00 -20.84 19.23
N THR A 181 13.91 -22.07 18.72
CA THR A 181 15.06 -22.95 18.45
C THR A 181 14.99 -23.44 17.01
N PHE A 182 16.13 -23.48 16.33
CA PHE A 182 16.26 -23.96 14.95
C PHE A 182 17.04 -25.28 14.93
N ASP A 183 16.50 -26.29 14.27
CA ASP A 183 17.21 -27.52 13.92
C ASP A 183 17.81 -27.36 12.51
N ASN A 184 19.05 -27.82 12.29
CA ASN A 184 19.71 -27.80 10.97
C ASN A 184 19.70 -26.41 10.27
N ASN A 185 20.11 -25.36 11.00
CA ASN A 185 20.16 -23.97 10.52
C ASN A 185 18.80 -23.51 9.93
N PHE A 186 18.80 -22.66 8.90
CA PHE A 186 17.62 -22.08 8.26
C PHE A 186 16.83 -23.05 7.35
N SER A 187 17.14 -24.35 7.38
CA SER A 187 16.54 -25.36 6.49
C SER A 187 15.81 -26.50 7.20
N GLY A 188 15.83 -26.52 8.54
CA GLY A 188 15.16 -27.55 9.32
C GLY A 188 14.03 -27.01 10.17
N LYS A 189 13.67 -27.80 11.18
CA LYS A 189 12.52 -27.58 12.07
C LYS A 189 12.73 -26.33 12.92
N ILE A 190 11.69 -25.51 13.05
CA ILE A 190 11.64 -24.45 14.06
C ILE A 190 10.76 -24.92 15.22
N THR A 191 11.23 -24.76 16.45
CA THR A 191 10.45 -25.02 17.67
C THR A 191 10.24 -23.73 18.43
N VAL A 192 8.99 -23.45 18.80
CA VAL A 192 8.62 -22.27 19.59
C VAL A 192 7.93 -22.69 20.87
N ASP A 193 8.57 -22.39 22.00
CA ASP A 193 7.98 -22.53 23.33
C ASP A 193 7.34 -21.19 23.70
N ASN A 194 6.03 -21.18 23.95
CA ASN A 194 5.36 -19.97 24.42
C ASN A 194 5.50 -19.78 25.94
N ASP A 195 4.99 -18.67 26.44
CA ASP A 195 5.03 -18.29 27.86
C ASP A 195 4.20 -19.21 28.77
N LEU A 196 3.30 -20.02 28.20
CA LEU A 196 2.52 -21.04 28.89
C LEU A 196 3.21 -22.42 28.88
N GLY A 197 4.38 -22.55 28.24
CA GLY A 197 5.09 -23.82 28.08
C GLY A 197 4.47 -24.77 27.04
N ILE A 198 3.54 -24.29 26.22
CA ILE A 198 3.04 -25.01 25.05
C ILE A 198 4.11 -24.94 23.96
N ILE A 199 4.42 -26.10 23.38
CA ILE A 199 5.48 -26.24 22.39
C ILE A 199 4.85 -26.41 21.01
N TYR A 200 5.22 -25.53 20.09
CA TYR A 200 4.82 -25.54 18.70
C TYR A 200 6.01 -25.96 17.83
N GLU A 201 5.86 -27.02 17.05
CA GLU A 201 6.91 -27.53 16.15
C GLU A 201 6.50 -27.29 14.70
N PHE A 202 7.42 -26.70 13.92
CA PHE A 202 7.20 -26.36 12.52
C PHE A 202 8.26 -27.09 11.68
N GLU A 203 7.88 -28.23 11.10
CA GLU A 203 8.80 -29.14 10.41
C GLU A 203 8.56 -29.20 8.89
N ASP A 204 7.34 -28.97 8.44
CA ASP A 204 7.00 -28.94 7.02
C ASP A 204 7.43 -27.60 6.43
N ILE A 205 8.40 -27.59 5.52
CA ILE A 205 8.98 -26.37 4.94
C ILE A 205 8.54 -26.14 3.49
N GLU A 206 8.41 -24.87 3.13
CA GLU A 206 8.23 -24.40 1.76
C GLU A 206 9.47 -23.67 1.27
N TYR A 207 9.89 -24.05 0.07
CA TYR A 207 10.97 -23.40 -0.65
C TYR A 207 10.42 -22.44 -1.70
N THR A 208 11.09 -21.30 -1.83
CA THR A 208 10.88 -20.34 -2.91
C THR A 208 12.16 -20.25 -3.75
N THR A 209 11.99 -20.38 -5.06
CA THR A 209 13.01 -20.12 -6.07
C THR A 209 12.60 -18.90 -6.87
N GLN A 210 13.45 -17.87 -6.89
CA GLN A 210 13.24 -16.66 -7.68
C GLN A 210 14.26 -16.59 -8.82
N GLU A 211 13.75 -16.30 -10.02
CA GLU A 211 14.52 -16.11 -11.24
C GLU A 211 14.17 -14.72 -11.84
N GLY A 212 15.18 -13.89 -12.06
CA GLY A 212 15.01 -12.58 -12.69
C GLY A 212 15.44 -12.64 -14.15
N SER A 213 14.67 -12.03 -15.06
CA SER A 213 14.97 -12.10 -16.51
C SER A 213 16.32 -11.51 -16.95
N MET A 214 16.93 -10.65 -16.12
CA MET A 214 18.28 -10.09 -16.34
C MET A 214 19.35 -10.67 -15.40
N SER A 215 19.01 -11.61 -14.51
CA SER A 215 19.92 -12.21 -13.54
C SER A 215 20.12 -13.70 -13.85
N THR A 216 21.38 -14.12 -14.00
CA THR A 216 21.74 -15.55 -14.08
C THR A 216 21.72 -16.26 -12.71
N SER A 217 21.45 -15.52 -11.63
CA SER A 217 21.51 -16.05 -10.26
C SER A 217 20.12 -16.38 -9.75
N LEU A 218 19.89 -17.67 -9.50
CA LEU A 218 18.72 -18.19 -8.80
C LEU A 218 18.86 -17.88 -7.31
N ILE A 219 17.85 -17.25 -6.72
CA ILE A 219 17.77 -17.09 -5.27
C ILE A 219 16.83 -18.18 -4.73
N ASN A 220 17.38 -19.08 -3.92
CA ASN A 220 16.65 -20.13 -3.25
C ASN A 220 16.66 -19.88 -1.75
N TYR A 221 15.50 -19.95 -1.11
CA TYR A 221 15.40 -19.83 0.34
C TYR A 221 14.16 -20.53 0.88
N THR A 222 14.21 -20.89 2.16
CA THR A 222 13.02 -21.35 2.89
C THR A 222 12.17 -20.13 3.24
N SER A 223 10.94 -20.08 2.70
CA SER A 223 10.03 -18.94 2.88
C SER A 223 9.03 -19.16 4.01
N ASN A 224 8.58 -20.40 4.21
CA ASN A 224 7.59 -20.75 5.23
C ASN A 224 7.92 -22.06 5.95
N TRP A 225 7.57 -22.13 7.24
CA TRP A 225 7.55 -23.33 8.06
C TRP A 225 6.14 -23.54 8.61
N TYR A 226 5.52 -24.65 8.27
CA TYR A 226 4.16 -25.00 8.63
C TYR A 226 4.16 -25.79 9.93
N LEU A 227 3.19 -25.49 10.79
CA LEU A 227 3.04 -26.17 12.08
C LEU A 227 2.76 -27.64 11.82
N SER A 228 3.59 -28.52 12.35
CA SER A 228 3.43 -29.97 12.28
C SER A 228 2.88 -30.54 13.58
N LYS A 229 3.17 -29.91 14.73
CA LYS A 229 2.75 -30.43 16.04
C LYS A 229 2.58 -29.37 17.12
N ILE A 230 1.59 -29.58 17.99
CA ILE A 230 1.43 -28.88 19.27
C ILE A 230 1.54 -29.89 20.41
N ARG A 231 2.40 -29.60 21.39
CA ARG A 231 2.52 -30.38 22.64
C ARG A 231 2.21 -29.52 23.86
N PHE A 232 1.59 -30.14 24.85
CA PHE A 232 1.19 -29.47 26.08
C PHE A 232 2.13 -29.81 27.24
N PRO A 233 2.39 -28.86 28.15
CA PRO A 233 3.22 -29.13 29.32
C PRO A 233 2.58 -30.22 30.19
N ASN A 234 3.39 -31.16 30.66
CA ASN A 234 2.96 -32.24 31.56
C ASN A 234 1.83 -33.14 31.03
N SER A 235 1.64 -33.20 29.70
CA SER A 235 0.66 -34.08 29.06
C SER A 235 1.30 -34.91 27.96
N SER A 236 0.84 -36.15 27.79
CA SER A 236 1.15 -36.97 26.61
C SER A 236 0.23 -36.68 25.42
N LYS A 237 -0.78 -35.83 25.59
CA LYS A 237 -1.68 -35.42 24.51
C LYS A 237 -0.95 -34.47 23.55
N GLU A 238 -1.23 -34.62 22.26
CA GLU A 238 -0.69 -33.77 21.20
C GLU A 238 -1.74 -33.49 20.13
N ILE A 239 -1.52 -32.44 19.33
CA ILE A 239 -2.25 -32.16 18.10
C ILE A 239 -1.24 -32.21 16.95
N SER A 240 -1.52 -32.99 15.92
CA SER A 240 -0.61 -33.23 14.80
C SER A 240 -1.25 -32.81 13.47
N PHE A 241 -0.48 -32.08 12.66
CA PHE A 241 -0.91 -31.46 11.41
C PHE A 241 -0.19 -32.13 10.25
N PHE A 242 -0.91 -32.33 9.15
CA PHE A 242 -0.37 -33.01 7.97
C PHE A 242 -0.78 -32.25 6.73
N TYR A 243 0.13 -32.17 5.76
CA TYR A 243 -0.05 -31.39 4.54
C TYR A 243 0.19 -32.21 3.27
N ASP A 244 -0.40 -31.76 2.18
CA ASP A 244 -0.05 -32.18 0.83
C ASP A 244 0.79 -31.08 0.15
N ASN A 245 1.73 -31.51 -0.70
CA ASN A 245 2.55 -30.60 -1.49
C ASN A 245 1.76 -30.05 -2.67
N TYR A 246 1.97 -28.77 -2.96
CA TYR A 246 1.38 -28.09 -4.10
C TYR A 246 2.43 -27.15 -4.70
N THR A 247 2.47 -27.04 -6.04
CA THR A 247 3.43 -26.18 -6.75
C THR A 247 2.69 -24.96 -7.27
N TYR A 248 3.24 -23.78 -7.02
CA TYR A 248 2.64 -22.51 -7.39
C TYR A 248 3.65 -21.60 -8.09
N HIS A 249 3.29 -21.12 -9.28
CA HIS A 249 4.10 -20.21 -10.08
C HIS A 249 3.49 -18.81 -10.10
N LYS A 250 4.30 -17.79 -9.82
CA LYS A 250 3.92 -16.39 -9.94
C LYS A 250 4.95 -15.60 -10.71
N THR A 251 4.48 -14.83 -11.69
CA THR A 251 5.27 -13.83 -12.40
C THR A 251 4.98 -12.45 -11.83
N GLY A 252 6.01 -11.65 -11.61
CA GLY A 252 5.91 -10.23 -11.30
C GLY A 252 6.54 -9.39 -12.40
N TYR A 253 5.95 -8.23 -12.68
CA TYR A 253 6.42 -7.31 -13.71
C TYR A 253 6.93 -6.02 -13.08
N ARG A 254 8.01 -5.47 -13.64
CA ARG A 254 8.57 -4.18 -13.25
C ARG A 254 8.90 -3.38 -14.50
N GLU A 255 8.52 -2.12 -14.51
CA GLU A 255 8.95 -1.14 -15.50
C GLU A 255 9.83 -0.10 -14.85
N THR A 256 10.87 0.32 -15.57
CA THR A 256 11.78 1.37 -15.14
C THR A 256 11.93 2.39 -16.27
N LYS A 257 11.70 3.67 -15.98
CA LYS A 257 11.95 4.78 -16.90
C LYS A 257 13.06 5.65 -16.32
N THR A 258 14.14 5.81 -17.06
CA THR A 258 15.20 6.76 -16.68
C THR A 258 15.13 7.99 -17.55
N THR A 259 15.06 9.16 -16.94
CA THR A 259 15.08 10.47 -17.59
C THR A 259 16.28 11.27 -17.12
N ARG A 260 16.71 12.25 -17.91
CA ARG A 260 17.84 13.13 -17.58
C ARG A 260 17.47 14.58 -17.81
N SER A 261 18.03 15.47 -17.00
CA SER A 261 17.94 16.92 -17.18
C SER A 261 19.27 17.57 -16.83
N GLY A 262 19.70 18.59 -17.59
CA GLY A 262 20.98 19.25 -17.37
C GLY A 262 21.75 19.65 -18.62
N SER A 263 22.47 20.77 -18.55
CA SER A 263 23.24 21.33 -19.69
C SER A 263 24.50 20.54 -20.06
N SER A 264 24.92 19.57 -19.23
CA SER A 264 26.15 18.81 -19.42
C SER A 264 25.94 17.30 -19.65
N CYS A 265 24.80 16.90 -20.20
CA CYS A 265 24.43 15.49 -20.40
C CYS A 265 24.79 14.91 -21.80
N GLU A 266 25.68 15.56 -22.55
CA GLU A 266 26.09 15.12 -23.89
C GLU A 266 26.81 13.76 -23.89
N GLY A 267 26.46 12.88 -24.84
CA GLY A 267 27.10 11.57 -25.04
C GLY A 267 26.56 10.40 -24.21
N LEU A 268 25.59 10.63 -23.32
CA LEU A 268 24.96 9.57 -22.51
C LEU A 268 23.71 9.00 -23.21
N ALA A 269 23.24 7.82 -22.82
CA ALA A 269 22.08 7.17 -23.44
C ALA A 269 20.78 7.98 -23.25
N ASN A 270 19.89 7.96 -24.25
CA ASN A 270 18.58 8.62 -24.23
C ASN A 270 17.63 8.00 -23.20
N PRO A 271 16.59 8.73 -22.74
CA PRO A 271 15.59 8.16 -21.86
C PRO A 271 14.94 6.94 -22.50
N SER A 272 14.97 5.83 -21.78
CA SER A 272 14.39 4.56 -22.20
C SER A 272 13.52 4.00 -21.09
N ILE A 273 12.48 3.29 -21.50
CA ILE A 273 11.69 2.42 -20.62
C ILE A 273 12.26 1.03 -20.79
N THR A 274 12.66 0.42 -19.68
CA THR A 274 13.02 -1.00 -19.61
C THR A 274 11.95 -1.73 -18.82
N SER A 275 11.52 -2.87 -19.33
CA SER A 275 10.58 -3.77 -18.66
C SER A 275 11.30 -5.06 -18.28
N ASP A 276 11.22 -5.41 -17.01
CA ASP A 276 11.77 -6.63 -16.45
C ASP A 276 10.63 -7.49 -15.89
N GLN A 277 10.78 -8.81 -15.99
CA GLN A 277 9.90 -9.75 -15.31
C GLN A 277 10.73 -10.63 -14.37
N SER A 278 10.14 -10.98 -13.24
CA SER A 278 10.69 -11.94 -12.29
C SER A 278 9.70 -13.07 -12.11
N ASP A 279 10.16 -14.29 -12.30
CA ASP A 279 9.38 -15.49 -12.03
C ASP A 279 9.77 -16.05 -10.66
N ALA A 280 8.76 -16.47 -9.92
CA ALA A 280 8.95 -17.16 -8.66
C ALA A 280 8.18 -18.47 -8.66
N LEU A 281 8.90 -19.54 -8.33
CA LEU A 281 8.35 -20.85 -8.08
C LEU A 281 8.32 -21.10 -6.58
N THR A 282 7.15 -21.45 -6.07
CA THR A 282 6.93 -21.77 -4.65
C THR A 282 6.31 -23.14 -4.52
N GLN A 283 6.59 -23.82 -3.40
CA GLN A 283 6.04 -25.14 -3.09
C GLN A 283 5.18 -25.11 -1.81
N PRO A 284 4.07 -24.35 -1.81
CA PRO A 284 3.21 -24.23 -0.65
C PRO A 284 2.61 -25.56 -0.19
N LYS A 285 2.20 -25.59 1.08
CA LYS A 285 1.60 -26.75 1.73
C LYS A 285 0.10 -26.54 1.91
N LEU A 286 -0.69 -27.51 1.45
CA LEU A 286 -2.14 -27.53 1.67
C LEU A 286 -2.46 -28.42 2.85
N LEU A 287 -3.17 -27.88 3.85
CA LEU A 287 -3.58 -28.67 5.02
C LEU A 287 -4.44 -29.84 4.55
N LYS A 288 -4.05 -31.05 4.94
CA LYS A 288 -4.70 -32.32 4.59
C LYS A 288 -5.51 -32.87 5.74
N LYS A 289 -4.93 -32.89 6.94
CA LYS A 289 -5.63 -33.33 8.15
C LYS A 289 -5.01 -32.78 9.43
N ILE A 290 -5.83 -32.71 10.48
CA ILE A 290 -5.41 -32.44 11.85
C ILE A 290 -5.90 -33.58 12.72
N VAL A 291 -4.99 -34.24 13.42
CA VAL A 291 -5.28 -35.34 14.37
C VAL A 291 -5.13 -34.80 15.78
N PHE A 292 -6.13 -35.05 16.63
CA PHE A 292 -6.17 -34.61 18.02
C PHE A 292 -6.77 -35.74 18.90
N PRO A 293 -6.69 -35.65 20.24
CA PRO A 293 -7.06 -36.77 21.12
C PRO A 293 -8.49 -37.29 20.92
N ASP A 294 -9.43 -36.39 20.61
CA ASP A 294 -10.85 -36.70 20.50
C ASP A 294 -11.32 -36.97 19.06
N GLY A 295 -10.43 -36.93 18.07
CA GLY A 295 -10.80 -37.17 16.67
C GLY A 295 -9.84 -36.63 15.61
N GLU A 296 -10.36 -36.45 14.41
CA GLU A 296 -9.60 -35.97 13.24
C GLU A 296 -10.45 -35.00 12.41
N LEU A 297 -9.82 -33.95 11.89
CA LEU A 297 -10.36 -33.12 10.82
C LEU A 297 -9.65 -33.45 9.51
N ARG A 298 -10.39 -33.72 8.43
CA ARG A 298 -9.85 -33.95 7.08
C ARG A 298 -10.26 -32.84 6.13
N PHE A 299 -9.30 -32.35 5.36
CA PHE A 299 -9.44 -31.26 4.41
C PHE A 299 -9.24 -31.80 3.00
N PHE A 300 -10.26 -31.67 2.17
CA PHE A 300 -10.23 -32.17 0.80
C PHE A 300 -10.03 -30.99 -0.14
N ASN A 301 -8.81 -30.88 -0.68
CA ASN A 301 -8.43 -29.84 -1.60
C ASN A 301 -8.38 -30.39 -3.03
N LYS A 302 -8.95 -29.65 -3.97
CA LYS A 302 -8.75 -29.84 -5.41
C LYS A 302 -7.67 -28.88 -5.89
N THR A 303 -6.73 -29.38 -6.68
CA THR A 303 -5.62 -28.60 -7.23
C THR A 303 -5.60 -28.68 -8.76
N ASP A 304 -5.01 -27.68 -9.40
CA ASP A 304 -4.59 -27.72 -10.80
C ASP A 304 -3.14 -27.21 -10.90
N SER A 305 -2.65 -26.88 -12.10
CA SER A 305 -1.26 -26.44 -12.29
C SER A 305 -0.90 -25.12 -11.58
N ASN A 306 -1.88 -24.28 -11.21
CA ASN A 306 -1.60 -22.95 -10.66
C ASN A 306 -2.65 -22.42 -9.65
N GLY A 307 -3.53 -23.27 -9.11
CA GLY A 307 -4.26 -22.97 -7.89
C GLY A 307 -4.78 -24.17 -7.09
N SER A 308 -5.43 -23.83 -5.98
CA SER A 308 -6.06 -24.79 -5.07
C SER A 308 -7.49 -24.35 -4.71
N MET A 309 -8.31 -25.30 -4.29
CA MET A 309 -9.69 -25.07 -3.86
C MET A 309 -10.11 -26.08 -2.79
N LEU A 310 -10.56 -25.60 -1.62
CA LEU A 310 -11.06 -26.45 -0.54
C LEU A 310 -12.50 -26.88 -0.87
N GLU A 311 -12.73 -28.17 -1.12
CA GLU A 311 -14.06 -28.69 -1.49
C GLU A 311 -14.91 -29.01 -0.26
N LYS A 312 -14.30 -29.67 0.73
CA LYS A 312 -14.98 -30.04 1.98
C LYS A 312 -14.02 -30.22 3.15
N VAL A 313 -14.58 -30.10 4.35
CA VAL A 313 -13.93 -30.45 5.62
C VAL A 313 -14.80 -31.46 6.35
N GLU A 314 -14.21 -32.57 6.79
CA GLU A 314 -14.88 -33.64 7.53
C GLU A 314 -14.34 -33.73 8.95
N LEU A 315 -15.24 -33.82 9.93
CA LEU A 315 -14.93 -34.11 11.33
C LEU A 315 -15.24 -35.57 11.61
N LEU A 316 -14.25 -36.31 12.09
CA LEU A 316 -14.35 -37.72 12.43
C LEU A 316 -14.11 -37.93 13.92
N ASN A 317 -14.83 -38.88 14.51
CA ASN A 317 -14.54 -39.36 15.87
C ASN A 317 -13.32 -40.31 15.86
N THR A 318 -12.92 -40.80 17.04
CA THR A 318 -11.83 -41.77 17.20
C THR A 318 -12.10 -43.15 16.57
N LEU A 319 -13.36 -43.45 16.24
CA LEU A 319 -13.77 -44.67 15.52
C LEU A 319 -13.80 -44.49 13.99
N SER A 320 -13.41 -43.30 13.50
CA SER A 320 -13.48 -42.90 12.08
C SER A 320 -14.90 -42.73 11.52
N ASP A 321 -15.91 -42.56 12.36
CA ASP A 321 -17.25 -42.16 11.92
C ASP A 321 -17.30 -40.66 11.67
N THR A 322 -17.93 -40.25 10.56
CA THR A 322 -18.15 -38.83 10.25
C THR A 322 -19.20 -38.22 11.18
N ILE A 323 -18.78 -37.30 12.04
CA ILE A 323 -19.66 -36.55 12.95
C ILE A 323 -20.37 -35.42 12.20
N SER A 324 -19.62 -34.70 11.36
CA SER A 324 -20.13 -33.60 10.54
C SER A 324 -19.22 -33.33 9.35
N GLN A 325 -19.80 -32.80 8.28
CA GLN A 325 -19.08 -32.39 7.08
C GLN A 325 -19.52 -30.99 6.66
N PHE A 326 -18.57 -30.18 6.24
CA PHE A 326 -18.77 -28.83 5.71
C PHE A 326 -18.41 -28.83 4.23
N ASN A 327 -19.34 -28.44 3.36
CA ASN A 327 -19.11 -28.38 1.91
C ASN A 327 -19.11 -26.93 1.44
N TYR A 328 -18.14 -26.59 0.59
CA TYR A 328 -17.92 -25.24 0.10
C TYR A 328 -18.34 -25.11 -1.36
N LYS A 329 -19.11 -24.06 -1.67
CA LYS A 329 -19.54 -23.75 -3.03
C LYS A 329 -18.93 -22.42 -3.47
N TYR A 330 -18.35 -22.41 -4.67
CA TYR A 330 -17.67 -21.25 -5.23
C TYR A 330 -18.36 -20.74 -6.50
N SER A 331 -18.07 -19.49 -6.86
CA SER A 331 -18.53 -18.89 -8.13
C SER A 331 -17.89 -19.51 -9.38
N ASN A 332 -16.71 -20.10 -9.22
CA ASN A 332 -15.98 -20.82 -10.27
C ASN A 332 -15.38 -22.10 -9.66
N THR A 333 -15.36 -23.19 -10.42
CA THR A 333 -14.92 -24.52 -9.98
C THR A 333 -13.51 -24.89 -10.44
N ILE A 334 -12.84 -23.97 -11.16
CA ILE A 334 -11.44 -24.07 -11.57
C ILE A 334 -10.57 -23.56 -10.40
N PRO A 335 -9.67 -24.40 -9.83
CA PRO A 335 -8.84 -24.00 -8.68
C PRO A 335 -7.99 -22.74 -8.89
N SER A 336 -7.35 -22.59 -10.05
CA SER A 336 -6.53 -21.42 -10.44
C SER A 336 -7.31 -20.16 -10.78
N ALA A 337 -8.62 -20.25 -11.06
CA ALA A 337 -9.40 -19.09 -11.44
C ALA A 337 -9.76 -18.22 -10.22
N LYS A 338 -9.89 -16.91 -10.44
CA LYS A 338 -10.43 -16.02 -9.40
C LYS A 338 -11.86 -16.45 -9.06
N LYS A 339 -12.11 -16.67 -7.77
CA LYS A 339 -13.35 -17.27 -7.26
C LYS A 339 -13.75 -16.66 -5.93
N THR A 340 -15.06 -16.54 -5.68
CA THR A 340 -15.63 -16.14 -4.39
C THR A 340 -16.36 -17.31 -3.74
N LEU A 341 -16.28 -17.46 -2.42
CA LEU A 341 -17.04 -18.45 -1.65
C LEU A 341 -18.52 -18.03 -1.58
N GLN A 342 -19.43 -18.76 -2.23
CA GLN A 342 -20.86 -18.41 -2.30
C GLN A 342 -21.68 -19.02 -1.17
N ALA A 343 -21.34 -20.23 -0.72
CA ALA A 343 -22.08 -20.90 0.34
C ALA A 343 -21.25 -21.95 1.07
N ILE A 344 -21.61 -22.19 2.32
CA ILE A 344 -21.18 -23.32 3.13
C ILE A 344 -22.44 -24.09 3.55
N THR A 345 -22.42 -25.41 3.37
CA THR A 345 -23.49 -26.29 3.89
C THR A 345 -22.90 -27.26 4.89
N LYS A 346 -23.67 -27.59 5.92
CA LYS A 346 -23.29 -28.55 6.96
C LYS A 346 -24.13 -29.81 6.80
N SER A 347 -23.48 -30.96 6.69
CA SER A 347 -24.14 -32.26 6.64
C SER A 347 -23.83 -33.10 7.87
N LYS A 348 -24.84 -33.87 8.32
CA LYS A 348 -24.74 -34.91 9.34
C LYS A 348 -25.54 -36.13 8.85
N GLY A 349 -24.83 -37.19 8.46
CA GLY A 349 -25.45 -38.30 7.72
C GLY A 349 -26.12 -37.80 6.42
N ASN A 350 -27.37 -38.18 6.20
CA ASN A 350 -28.14 -37.77 5.00
C ASN A 350 -28.76 -36.36 5.10
N SER A 351 -28.68 -35.69 6.25
CA SER A 351 -29.25 -34.35 6.43
C SER A 351 -28.24 -33.29 5.98
N ILE A 352 -28.65 -32.41 5.06
CA ILE A 352 -27.85 -31.26 4.60
C ILE A 352 -28.59 -29.98 4.97
N LEU A 353 -27.96 -29.15 5.80
CA LEU A 353 -28.51 -27.87 6.23
C LEU A 353 -27.66 -26.71 5.67
N PRO A 354 -28.28 -25.60 5.25
CA PRO A 354 -27.55 -24.36 5.01
C PRO A 354 -26.78 -23.94 6.26
N TYR A 355 -25.55 -23.45 6.08
CA TYR A 355 -24.76 -22.89 7.18
C TYR A 355 -24.55 -21.39 6.95
N PHE A 356 -23.83 -21.00 5.89
CA PHE A 356 -23.72 -19.59 5.51
C PHE A 356 -23.89 -19.40 4.00
N ASN A 357 -24.44 -18.27 3.60
CA ASN A 357 -24.49 -17.83 2.21
C ASN A 357 -23.92 -16.42 2.07
N PHE A 358 -23.22 -16.18 0.96
CA PHE A 358 -22.51 -14.94 0.69
C PHE A 358 -22.86 -14.40 -0.69
N GLU A 359 -23.18 -13.11 -0.75
CA GLU A 359 -23.36 -12.37 -2.00
C GLU A 359 -22.29 -11.29 -2.09
N TYR A 360 -21.79 -11.01 -3.29
CA TYR A 360 -20.68 -10.10 -3.53
C TYR A 360 -21.07 -8.96 -4.48
N TYR A 361 -20.33 -7.86 -4.42
CA TYR A 361 -20.46 -6.76 -5.36
C TYR A 361 -19.83 -7.11 -6.71
N GLY A 362 -20.59 -6.92 -7.79
CA GLY A 362 -20.10 -7.10 -9.16
C GLY A 362 -19.79 -8.56 -9.52
N THR A 363 -19.34 -8.75 -10.76
CA THR A 363 -18.88 -10.05 -11.27
C THR A 363 -17.37 -9.99 -11.44
N LEU A 364 -16.66 -11.01 -10.96
CA LEU A 364 -15.21 -11.11 -11.15
C LEU A 364 -14.88 -11.22 -12.64
N PRO A 365 -13.97 -10.39 -13.17
CA PRO A 365 -13.45 -10.57 -14.53
C PRO A 365 -12.70 -11.91 -14.63
N GLU A 366 -12.85 -12.59 -15.77
CA GLU A 366 -12.14 -13.87 -16.03
C GLU A 366 -10.63 -13.68 -16.14
N VAL A 367 -10.21 -12.55 -16.71
CA VAL A 367 -8.79 -12.17 -16.87
C VAL A 367 -8.60 -10.77 -16.31
N LEU A 368 -7.59 -10.63 -15.45
CA LEU A 368 -7.11 -9.35 -14.96
C LEU A 368 -5.70 -9.12 -15.51
N ASP A 369 -5.58 -8.18 -16.44
CA ASP A 369 -4.29 -7.76 -16.96
C ASP A 369 -3.58 -6.92 -15.88
N TYR A 370 -2.34 -7.29 -15.55
CA TYR A 370 -1.51 -6.61 -14.56
C TYR A 370 -1.42 -5.09 -14.76
N ARG A 371 -1.58 -4.59 -15.99
CA ARG A 371 -1.52 -3.16 -16.31
C ARG A 371 -2.78 -2.40 -15.89
N SER A 372 -3.92 -3.10 -15.73
CA SER A 372 -5.23 -2.53 -15.41
C SER A 372 -5.40 -2.22 -13.91
N GLN A 373 -4.42 -1.54 -13.33
CA GLN A 373 -4.39 -1.26 -11.89
C GLN A 373 -4.11 0.23 -11.62
N ASP A 374 -4.59 0.73 -10.48
CA ASP A 374 -4.28 2.07 -9.98
C ASP A 374 -2.90 2.12 -9.32
N HIS A 375 -2.43 3.30 -8.88
CA HIS A 375 -1.13 3.45 -8.22
C HIS A 375 -0.92 2.62 -6.93
N TRP A 376 -1.96 1.99 -6.38
CA TRP A 376 -1.94 1.10 -5.21
C TRP A 376 -2.27 -0.35 -5.57
N GLY A 377 -2.23 -0.73 -6.84
CA GLY A 377 -2.38 -2.11 -7.29
C GLY A 377 -3.82 -2.59 -7.41
N PHE A 378 -4.82 -1.74 -7.14
CA PHE A 378 -6.22 -2.11 -7.24
C PHE A 378 -6.72 -2.00 -8.66
N TYR A 379 -7.59 -2.94 -9.05
CA TYR A 379 -8.16 -3.01 -10.37
C TYR A 379 -8.96 -1.75 -10.70
N ASN A 380 -8.60 -1.09 -11.80
CA ASN A 380 -9.23 0.16 -12.23
C ASN A 380 -10.03 0.03 -13.54
N GLY A 381 -9.97 -1.12 -14.21
CA GLY A 381 -10.70 -1.39 -15.45
C GLY A 381 -10.18 -0.63 -16.67
N LYS A 382 -8.97 -0.05 -16.60
CA LYS A 382 -8.35 0.70 -17.71
C LYS A 382 -7.44 -0.20 -18.53
N ASN A 383 -7.50 -0.08 -19.85
CA ASN A 383 -6.61 -0.81 -20.76
C ASN A 383 -5.31 -0.01 -20.97
N ASN A 384 -4.35 -0.22 -20.07
CA ASN A 384 -3.10 0.52 -20.05
C ASN A 384 -2.03 -0.13 -20.93
N LYS A 385 -1.18 0.69 -21.56
CA LYS A 385 -0.07 0.18 -22.40
C LYS A 385 1.08 -0.37 -21.56
N GLY A 386 1.32 0.22 -20.39
CA GLY A 386 2.26 -0.24 -19.37
C GLY A 386 1.89 0.27 -17.97
N LEU A 387 2.71 -0.05 -16.98
CA LEU A 387 2.59 0.44 -15.61
C LEU A 387 3.01 1.92 -15.48
N LEU A 388 3.98 2.37 -16.28
CA LEU A 388 4.45 3.75 -16.33
C LEU A 388 3.72 4.61 -17.37
N GLU A 389 3.21 3.99 -18.43
CA GLU A 389 2.51 4.67 -19.54
C GLU A 389 1.04 4.22 -19.61
N GLY A 390 0.25 4.64 -18.62
CA GLY A 390 -1.16 4.25 -18.50
C GLY A 390 -1.99 5.16 -17.59
N ASP A 391 -3.31 5.10 -17.75
CA ASP A 391 -4.28 5.70 -16.84
C ASP A 391 -4.35 4.86 -15.55
N ARG A 392 -3.64 5.34 -14.53
CA ARG A 392 -3.54 4.76 -13.19
C ARG A 392 -4.55 5.37 -12.21
N SER A 393 -5.59 6.03 -12.71
CA SER A 393 -6.64 6.62 -11.87
C SER A 393 -7.36 5.57 -11.02
N ILE A 394 -7.74 5.98 -9.80
CA ILE A 394 -8.48 5.15 -8.86
C ILE A 394 -9.92 4.97 -9.35
N SER A 395 -10.47 3.77 -9.18
CA SER A 395 -11.86 3.49 -9.52
C SER A 395 -12.56 2.65 -8.44
N PHE A 396 -13.36 3.31 -7.60
CA PHE A 396 -14.18 2.69 -6.55
C PHE A 396 -15.02 1.51 -7.07
N LYS A 397 -15.68 1.70 -8.22
CA LYS A 397 -16.57 0.69 -8.83
C LYS A 397 -15.83 -0.62 -9.11
N HIS A 398 -14.62 -0.52 -9.64
CA HIS A 398 -13.80 -1.67 -10.02
C HIS A 398 -13.08 -2.28 -8.82
N ALA A 399 -12.53 -1.45 -7.92
CA ALA A 399 -11.93 -1.91 -6.68
C ALA A 399 -12.94 -2.63 -5.77
N ARG A 400 -14.24 -2.30 -5.82
CA ARG A 400 -15.27 -2.98 -5.01
C ARG A 400 -15.69 -4.37 -5.53
N ILE A 401 -15.34 -4.73 -6.75
CA ILE A 401 -15.73 -6.04 -7.31
C ILE A 401 -15.21 -7.16 -6.41
N GLY A 402 -16.03 -8.14 -6.03
CA GLY A 402 -15.61 -9.24 -5.14
C GLY A 402 -15.67 -8.91 -3.64
N ALA A 403 -16.10 -7.70 -3.26
CA ALA A 403 -16.36 -7.36 -1.86
C ALA A 403 -17.69 -7.96 -1.37
N LEU A 404 -17.77 -8.44 -0.12
CA LEU A 404 -19.01 -8.98 0.47
C LEU A 404 -20.12 -7.92 0.52
N ASN A 405 -21.23 -8.18 -0.17
CA ASN A 405 -22.43 -7.35 -0.16
C ASN A 405 -23.42 -7.81 0.92
N LYS A 406 -23.59 -9.14 1.06
CA LYS A 406 -24.55 -9.72 2.00
C LYS A 406 -24.07 -11.05 2.55
N ILE A 407 -24.29 -11.25 3.85
CA ILE A 407 -24.00 -12.48 4.58
C ILE A 407 -25.32 -12.98 5.16
N VAL A 408 -25.69 -14.23 4.89
CA VAL A 408 -26.84 -14.90 5.50
C VAL A 408 -26.30 -15.96 6.45
N ASP A 409 -26.75 -15.92 7.70
CA ASP A 409 -26.33 -16.81 8.77
C ASP A 409 -27.23 -18.07 8.88
N PRO A 410 -26.87 -19.08 9.71
CA PRO A 410 -27.66 -20.30 9.86
C PRO A 410 -29.09 -20.08 10.37
N THR A 411 -29.35 -18.96 11.07
CA THR A 411 -30.67 -18.58 11.60
C THR A 411 -31.57 -17.93 10.55
N LYS A 412 -31.03 -17.70 9.33
CA LYS A 412 -31.62 -16.94 8.23
C LYS A 412 -31.65 -15.42 8.45
N GLY A 413 -31.06 -14.94 9.55
CA GLY A 413 -30.67 -13.55 9.69
C GLY A 413 -29.66 -13.18 8.60
N TYR A 414 -29.59 -11.90 8.27
CA TYR A 414 -28.61 -11.45 7.28
C TYR A 414 -28.08 -10.05 7.55
N THR A 415 -26.85 -9.82 7.13
CA THR A 415 -26.21 -8.51 7.17
C THR A 415 -25.96 -8.02 5.76
N LYS A 416 -26.30 -6.75 5.49
CA LYS A 416 -25.88 -6.04 4.28
C LYS A 416 -24.74 -5.08 4.60
N ILE A 417 -23.76 -5.00 3.71
CA ILE A 417 -22.54 -4.23 3.91
C ILE A 417 -22.38 -3.24 2.75
N ASN A 418 -22.17 -1.97 3.09
CA ASN A 418 -21.86 -0.92 2.13
C ASN A 418 -20.41 -0.45 2.33
N TYR A 419 -19.75 -0.16 1.22
CA TYR A 419 -18.37 0.35 1.21
C TYR A 419 -18.32 1.76 0.62
N GLU A 420 -17.22 2.44 0.88
CA GLU A 420 -16.82 3.71 0.26
C GLU A 420 -15.32 3.71 -0.08
N GLN A 421 -14.89 4.73 -0.82
CA GLN A 421 -13.49 4.88 -1.25
C GLN A 421 -12.58 5.19 -0.05
N ASN A 422 -11.38 4.61 -0.03
CA ASN A 422 -10.34 5.02 0.90
C ASN A 422 -9.91 6.48 0.66
N GLN A 423 -9.60 7.21 1.73
CA GLN A 423 -9.31 8.65 1.63
C GLN A 423 -8.32 9.11 2.70
N VAL A 424 -7.46 10.04 2.34
CA VAL A 424 -6.56 10.77 3.26
C VAL A 424 -6.89 12.26 3.24
N PRO A 425 -6.49 13.06 4.25
CA PRO A 425 -6.63 14.50 4.18
C PRO A 425 -6.08 15.04 2.87
N PHE A 426 -6.78 15.98 2.26
CA PHE A 426 -6.21 16.76 1.18
C PHE A 426 -5.16 17.68 1.79
N GLU A 427 -3.88 17.31 1.68
CA GLU A 427 -2.76 18.18 1.98
C GLU A 427 -2.24 18.74 0.67
N THR A 428 -2.21 20.07 0.54
CA THR A 428 -1.59 20.79 -0.58
C THR A 428 -0.06 20.73 -0.53
N SER A 429 0.51 19.84 0.29
CA SER A 429 1.94 19.68 0.53
C SER A 429 2.29 18.19 0.51
N ASN A 430 3.10 17.79 -0.48
CA ASN A 430 3.85 16.54 -0.53
C ASN A 430 3.05 15.24 -0.67
N ILE A 431 2.18 15.15 -1.68
CA ILE A 431 2.01 13.87 -2.34
C ILE A 431 3.00 13.86 -3.50
N ASP A 432 4.10 13.11 -3.35
CA ASP A 432 4.82 12.45 -4.46
C ASP A 432 3.85 11.45 -5.14
N ASN A 433 2.68 11.93 -5.57
CA ASN A 433 2.04 11.35 -6.71
C ASN A 433 3.05 11.62 -7.79
N GLY A 434 3.52 10.60 -8.50
CA GLY A 434 4.34 10.78 -9.68
C GLY A 434 3.59 11.57 -10.73
N THR A 435 3.46 12.88 -10.50
CA THR A 435 3.29 13.88 -11.50
C THR A 435 4.55 13.74 -12.32
N ASP A 436 4.38 13.07 -13.45
CA ASP A 436 4.76 13.67 -14.71
C ASP A 436 5.24 15.12 -14.49
N ASP A 437 6.50 15.38 -14.80
CA ASP A 437 7.06 16.75 -14.92
C ASP A 437 6.37 17.50 -16.10
N SER A 438 5.12 17.18 -16.41
CA SER A 438 4.27 18.07 -17.16
C SER A 438 3.96 19.27 -16.24
N PRO A 439 4.30 20.49 -16.68
CA PRO A 439 3.94 21.68 -15.92
C PRO A 439 2.44 21.66 -15.65
N PRO A 440 1.98 22.18 -14.49
CA PRO A 440 0.55 22.22 -14.18
C PRO A 440 -0.21 22.78 -15.39
N GLU A 441 -1.22 22.06 -15.86
CA GLU A 441 -2.06 22.53 -16.95
C GLU A 441 -2.77 23.80 -16.46
N PHE A 442 -2.37 24.95 -17.02
CA PHE A 442 -2.89 26.25 -16.57
C PHE A 442 -4.26 26.51 -17.22
N ASP A 443 -5.25 26.85 -16.40
CA ASP A 443 -6.62 27.07 -16.85
C ASP A 443 -6.77 28.38 -17.67
N ALA A 444 -5.88 29.35 -17.44
CA ALA A 444 -5.91 30.67 -18.08
C ALA A 444 -4.53 31.36 -18.09
N SER A 445 -4.36 32.34 -18.99
CA SER A 445 -3.16 33.17 -19.07
C SER A 445 -3.49 34.66 -19.24
N ILE A 446 -2.69 35.52 -18.60
CA ILE A 446 -2.73 36.98 -18.76
C ILE A 446 -1.42 37.41 -19.42
N MET A 447 -1.51 38.19 -20.50
CA MET A 447 -0.35 38.77 -21.16
C MET A 447 -0.29 40.28 -20.88
N ILE A 448 0.87 40.74 -20.44
CA ILE A 448 1.16 42.15 -20.17
C ILE A 448 2.24 42.59 -21.13
N GLU A 449 1.99 43.65 -21.87
CA GLU A 449 2.94 44.24 -22.83
C GLU A 449 3.34 45.64 -22.38
N LEU A 450 4.65 45.92 -22.49
CA LEU A 450 5.27 47.24 -22.40
C LEU A 450 6.04 47.49 -23.70
N ASP A 451 5.79 48.64 -24.33
CA ASP A 451 6.44 49.06 -25.56
C ASP A 451 6.90 50.51 -25.42
N SER A 452 8.18 50.78 -25.69
CA SER A 452 8.73 52.13 -25.62
C SER A 452 8.24 53.07 -26.74
N ASP A 453 7.54 52.54 -27.74
CA ASP A 453 6.82 53.20 -28.86
C ASP A 453 7.51 54.30 -29.70
N ASP A 454 8.63 54.87 -29.26
CA ASP A 454 9.28 56.00 -29.92
C ASP A 454 10.80 55.78 -30.06
N TYR A 455 11.31 55.95 -31.29
CA TYR A 455 12.73 55.79 -31.62
C TYR A 455 13.58 57.00 -31.15
N SER A 456 13.00 57.96 -30.44
CA SER A 456 13.58 59.30 -30.25
C SER A 456 14.15 59.59 -28.87
N GLU A 457 13.90 58.77 -27.84
CA GLU A 457 14.36 59.04 -26.47
C GLU A 457 15.59 58.21 -26.05
N ILE A 458 16.56 58.90 -25.42
CA ILE A 458 17.86 58.35 -24.98
C ILE A 458 17.69 57.40 -23.79
N SER A 459 16.61 57.56 -23.02
CA SER A 459 16.25 56.66 -21.92
C SER A 459 14.75 56.65 -21.65
N ASN A 460 14.12 55.47 -21.62
CA ASN A 460 12.71 55.31 -21.24
C ASN A 460 12.57 54.39 -20.02
N PHE A 461 11.66 54.75 -19.10
CA PHE A 461 11.23 53.92 -17.98
C PHE A 461 9.73 53.68 -18.12
N LEU A 462 9.33 52.42 -18.26
CA LEU A 462 7.93 52.01 -18.30
C LEU A 462 7.66 50.98 -17.22
N GLU A 463 6.55 51.14 -16.52
CA GLU A 463 6.11 50.20 -15.49
C GLU A 463 4.63 49.90 -15.69
N ARG A 464 4.26 48.62 -15.55
CA ARG A 464 2.87 48.20 -15.54
C ARG A 464 2.65 47.15 -14.47
N THR A 465 1.66 47.41 -13.62
CA THR A 465 1.23 46.48 -12.57
C THR A 465 -0.14 45.93 -12.90
N VAL A 466 -0.30 44.62 -12.79
CA VAL A 466 -1.58 43.93 -12.95
C VAL A 466 -1.87 43.11 -11.70
N ALA A 467 -3.10 43.23 -11.20
CA ALA A 467 -3.61 42.35 -10.16
C ALA A 467 -4.04 41.03 -10.78
N ILE A 468 -3.57 39.92 -10.22
CA ILE A 468 -4.08 38.59 -10.57
C ILE A 468 -5.29 38.32 -9.66
N PRO A 469 -6.37 37.71 -10.17
CA PRO A 469 -7.51 37.33 -9.33
C PRO A 469 -7.08 36.59 -8.06
N SER A 470 -7.64 36.96 -6.90
CA SER A 470 -7.35 36.32 -5.61
C SER A 470 -7.86 34.88 -5.47
N ASP A 471 -8.68 34.44 -6.42
CA ASP A 471 -9.17 33.07 -6.54
C ASP A 471 -8.24 32.23 -7.44
N ILE A 472 -6.96 32.13 -7.09
CA ILE A 472 -6.00 31.23 -7.76
C ILE A 472 -5.27 30.33 -6.75
N ASN A 473 -4.87 29.12 -7.18
CA ASN A 473 -4.07 28.22 -6.34
C ASN A 473 -2.57 28.36 -6.61
N VAL A 474 -2.21 28.35 -7.89
CA VAL A 474 -0.83 28.32 -8.39
C VAL A 474 -0.74 29.15 -9.66
N PHE A 475 0.37 29.85 -9.87
CA PHE A 475 0.66 30.56 -11.11
C PHE A 475 2.15 30.51 -11.48
N SER A 476 2.46 30.71 -12.75
CA SER A 476 3.83 30.91 -13.27
C SER A 476 3.92 32.26 -13.98
N VAL A 477 5.11 32.84 -14.03
CA VAL A 477 5.35 34.09 -14.75
C VAL A 477 6.55 33.93 -15.68
N GLN A 478 6.36 34.18 -16.97
CA GLN A 478 7.42 34.16 -17.97
C GLN A 478 7.64 35.58 -18.48
N LEU A 479 8.88 36.05 -18.52
CA LEU A 479 9.27 37.35 -19.07
C LEU A 479 10.03 37.17 -20.38
N PHE A 480 9.65 37.97 -21.35
CA PHE A 480 10.30 38.11 -22.64
C PHE A 480 10.69 39.57 -22.83
N ALA A 481 11.90 39.82 -23.28
CA ALA A 481 12.36 41.15 -23.67
C ALA A 481 13.03 41.10 -25.04
N GLY A 482 12.88 42.18 -25.82
CA GLY A 482 13.55 42.32 -27.11
C GLY A 482 13.78 43.78 -27.50
N CYS A 483 14.83 44.01 -28.29
CA CYS A 483 15.19 45.28 -28.92
C CYS A 483 14.91 45.29 -30.43
N TYR A 484 14.65 46.47 -30.96
CA TYR A 484 14.69 46.83 -32.37
C TYR A 484 15.58 48.06 -32.56
N GLY A 485 16.61 48.00 -33.42
CA GLY A 485 17.49 49.13 -33.73
C GLY A 485 18.98 48.88 -33.42
N ASN A 486 19.78 49.96 -33.43
CA ASN A 486 21.24 49.92 -33.26
C ASN A 486 21.67 50.43 -31.87
N ASN A 487 22.53 49.65 -31.19
CA ASN A 487 23.29 49.98 -29.97
C ASN A 487 22.45 50.58 -28.81
N GLY A 488 21.98 49.71 -27.92
CA GLY A 488 21.35 50.08 -26.66
C GLY A 488 21.41 48.94 -25.62
N LEU A 489 21.25 49.32 -24.36
CA LEU A 489 21.05 48.41 -23.22
C LEU A 489 19.58 48.45 -22.83
N ILE A 490 18.95 47.28 -22.76
CA ILE A 490 17.59 47.12 -22.24
C ILE A 490 17.65 46.27 -20.98
N GLU A 491 17.01 46.75 -19.93
CA GLU A 491 16.78 45.98 -18.72
C GLU A 491 15.28 45.82 -18.52
N ALA A 492 14.80 44.58 -18.63
CA ALA A 492 13.43 44.24 -18.26
C ALA A 492 13.47 43.46 -16.95
N SER A 493 12.57 43.80 -16.04
CA SER A 493 12.40 43.07 -14.79
C SER A 493 10.94 42.78 -14.50
N VAL A 494 10.71 41.68 -13.80
CA VAL A 494 9.39 41.30 -13.29
C VAL A 494 9.50 41.02 -11.82
N ALA A 495 8.68 41.70 -11.04
CA ALA A 495 8.55 41.53 -9.61
C ALA A 495 7.16 41.00 -9.25
N VAL A 496 7.10 40.07 -8.30
CA VAL A 496 5.84 39.48 -7.84
C VAL A 496 5.66 39.76 -6.34
N SER A 497 4.53 40.37 -5.97
CA SER A 497 4.27 40.82 -4.59
C SER A 497 2.89 40.40 -4.04
N GLY A 498 2.81 40.25 -2.72
CA GLY A 498 1.58 39.95 -1.97
C GLY A 498 1.37 38.47 -1.62
N GLY A 499 1.82 38.01 -0.44
CA GLY A 499 1.37 36.73 0.15
C GLY A 499 1.76 35.43 -0.57
N ILE A 500 2.81 35.46 -1.40
CA ILE A 500 3.23 34.35 -2.29
C ILE A 500 4.42 33.58 -1.73
N ASN A 501 4.44 32.25 -1.96
CA ASN A 501 5.55 31.34 -1.69
C ASN A 501 6.02 30.65 -2.99
N ASN A 502 7.34 30.59 -3.24
CA ASN A 502 7.94 29.98 -4.43
C ASN A 502 8.08 28.45 -4.25
N TYR A 503 7.61 27.67 -5.22
CA TYR A 503 7.58 26.20 -5.19
C TYR A 503 8.84 25.57 -5.80
N SER A 504 9.51 26.26 -6.73
CA SER A 504 10.57 25.66 -7.54
C SER A 504 11.62 26.70 -7.95
N SER A 505 12.54 27.01 -7.05
CA SER A 505 13.96 27.14 -7.40
C SER A 505 14.81 27.16 -6.11
N THR A 506 16.07 26.77 -6.22
CA THR A 506 17.08 26.91 -5.16
C THR A 506 17.46 28.37 -4.87
N GLN A 507 16.78 29.35 -5.48
CA GLN A 507 16.90 30.77 -5.20
C GLN A 507 15.53 31.34 -4.77
N ASN A 508 15.48 32.00 -3.61
CA ASN A 508 14.29 32.70 -3.10
C ASN A 508 13.92 33.96 -3.91
N ASN A 509 14.34 34.07 -5.17
CA ASN A 509 14.14 35.28 -5.96
C ASN A 509 12.66 35.45 -6.31
N ARG A 510 12.07 36.54 -5.83
CA ARG A 510 10.74 37.05 -6.19
C ARG A 510 10.77 37.98 -7.41
N ASP A 511 11.98 38.21 -7.90
CA ASP A 511 12.30 39.15 -8.97
C ASP A 511 13.09 38.42 -10.05
N LEU A 512 12.74 38.67 -11.31
CA LEU A 512 13.47 38.23 -12.49
C LEU A 512 14.06 39.45 -13.18
N PHE A 513 15.31 39.33 -13.62
CA PHE A 513 16.01 40.40 -14.34
C PHE A 513 16.56 39.84 -15.66
N VAL A 514 16.26 40.54 -16.75
CA VAL A 514 16.79 40.27 -18.08
C VAL A 514 17.48 41.53 -18.55
N SER A 515 18.78 41.43 -18.85
CA SER A 515 19.59 42.54 -19.36
C SER A 515 20.14 42.14 -20.72
N LEU A 516 19.74 42.87 -21.76
CA LEU A 516 20.14 42.65 -23.13
C LEU A 516 21.08 43.77 -23.57
N GLU A 517 22.32 43.41 -23.85
CA GLU A 517 23.30 44.28 -24.49
C GLU A 517 23.46 43.88 -25.97
N GLN A 518 23.35 44.86 -26.87
CA GLN A 518 23.60 44.70 -28.31
C GLN A 518 24.76 45.60 -28.72
N GLY A 519 25.92 45.01 -29.02
CA GLY A 519 27.04 45.67 -29.70
C GLY A 519 27.00 45.39 -31.20
N GLY A 520 27.09 46.44 -32.04
CA GLY A 520 27.05 46.35 -33.52
C GLY A 520 28.03 45.33 -34.13
N GLU A 521 27.86 44.81 -35.35
CA GLU A 521 27.17 45.29 -36.56
C GLU A 521 26.07 44.32 -37.02
N GLY A 522 24.89 44.83 -37.38
CA GLY A 522 23.80 44.06 -37.97
C GLY A 522 23.07 44.90 -39.01
N SER A 523 23.10 44.45 -40.25
CA SER A 523 22.48 45.06 -41.44
C SER A 523 21.02 45.45 -41.24
N ASN A 524 20.59 46.57 -41.84
CA ASN A 524 19.21 47.03 -42.04
C ASN A 524 18.18 45.88 -42.12
N SER A 525 17.72 45.39 -40.97
CA SER A 525 16.58 44.50 -40.88
C SER A 525 15.33 45.36 -40.74
N ASN A 526 14.22 44.83 -41.24
CA ASN A 526 12.90 45.43 -41.16
C ASN A 526 12.63 45.94 -39.73
N PRO A 527 12.14 47.18 -39.50
CA PRO A 527 11.88 47.71 -38.15
C PRO A 527 10.91 46.86 -37.30
N ASN A 528 10.30 45.83 -37.89
CA ASN A 528 9.43 44.85 -37.23
C ASN A 528 10.09 43.49 -36.91
N GLU A 529 11.38 43.28 -37.24
CA GLU A 529 12.09 42.02 -36.98
C GLU A 529 12.97 42.14 -35.73
N VAL A 530 12.76 41.25 -34.75
CA VAL A 530 13.43 41.28 -33.44
C VAL A 530 14.92 40.94 -33.61
N ALA A 531 15.81 41.85 -33.22
CA ALA A 531 17.26 41.67 -33.39
C ALA A 531 17.89 40.71 -32.37
N LYS A 532 17.35 40.67 -31.14
CA LYS A 532 17.76 39.76 -30.06
C LYS A 532 16.61 39.54 -29.08
N LYS A 533 16.40 38.31 -28.63
CA LYS A 533 15.34 37.90 -27.70
C LYS A 533 15.92 37.01 -26.60
N GLU A 534 15.57 37.29 -25.35
CA GLU A 534 15.81 36.40 -24.21
C GLU A 534 14.49 36.04 -23.52
N GLU A 535 14.42 34.81 -23.05
CA GLU A 535 13.28 34.24 -22.31
C GLU A 535 13.77 33.77 -20.95
N HIS A 536 13.10 34.24 -19.90
CA HIS A 536 13.35 33.78 -18.54
C HIS A 536 12.01 33.48 -17.86
N GLY A 537 11.94 32.33 -17.18
CA GLY A 537 10.80 31.94 -16.37
C GLY A 537 11.07 32.18 -14.89
N LEU A 538 10.10 32.77 -14.19
CA LEU A 538 9.99 32.60 -12.75
C LEU A 538 9.35 31.24 -12.47
N GLY A 539 9.81 30.57 -11.42
CA GLY A 539 9.30 29.29 -10.99
C GLY A 539 7.79 29.29 -10.69
N ILE A 540 7.28 28.12 -10.31
CA ILE A 540 5.87 27.96 -9.94
C ILE A 540 5.64 28.63 -8.57
N PHE A 541 4.62 29.46 -8.44
CA PHE A 541 4.28 30.17 -7.21
C PHE A 541 2.94 29.71 -6.63
N SER A 542 2.85 29.65 -5.30
CA SER A 542 1.60 29.41 -4.57
C SER A 542 1.16 30.67 -3.82
N TYR A 543 -0.14 30.98 -3.85
CA TYR A 543 -0.72 32.12 -3.15
C TYR A 543 -1.39 31.67 -1.84
N THR A 544 -1.03 32.28 -0.71
CA THR A 544 -1.57 31.93 0.62
C THR A 544 -2.11 33.14 1.40
N GLY A 545 -2.09 34.34 0.79
CA GLY A 545 -2.47 35.60 1.45
C GLY A 545 -3.97 35.92 1.44
N VAL A 546 -4.29 37.11 1.96
CA VAL A 546 -5.60 37.76 1.86
C VAL A 546 -5.42 39.02 0.99
N GLY A 547 -6.04 39.07 -0.19
CA GLY A 547 -5.93 40.15 -1.18
C GLY A 547 -5.56 39.65 -2.59
N ASP A 548 -5.47 40.54 -3.58
CA ASP A 548 -5.04 40.13 -4.94
C ASP A 548 -3.50 40.19 -5.04
N PRO A 549 -2.81 39.09 -5.41
CA PRO A 549 -1.38 39.16 -5.72
C PRO A 549 -1.16 40.09 -6.93
N LYS A 550 -0.04 40.82 -6.92
CA LYS A 550 0.30 41.78 -7.97
C LYS A 550 1.58 41.36 -8.69
N VAL A 551 1.53 41.40 -10.01
CA VAL A 551 2.72 41.27 -10.87
C VAL A 551 3.01 42.64 -11.45
N THR A 552 4.24 43.11 -11.22
CA THR A 552 4.75 44.36 -11.73
C THR A 552 5.85 44.06 -12.73
N ILE A 553 5.71 44.62 -13.92
CA ILE A 553 6.73 44.56 -14.97
C ILE A 553 7.32 45.94 -15.11
N THR A 554 8.64 46.01 -15.15
CA THR A 554 9.38 47.24 -15.37
C THR A 554 10.30 47.05 -16.58
N LEU A 555 10.29 48.01 -17.48
CA LEU A 555 11.13 48.06 -18.67
C LEU A 555 11.93 49.36 -18.65
N ASN A 556 13.25 49.23 -18.56
CA ASN A 556 14.21 50.31 -18.66
C ASN A 556 14.96 50.19 -19.97
N THR A 557 15.08 51.29 -20.68
CA THR A 557 15.92 51.38 -21.87
C THR A 557 16.92 52.49 -21.68
N THR A 558 18.15 52.22 -22.09
CA THR A 558 19.21 53.22 -22.21
C THR A 558 19.88 53.03 -23.55
N SER A 559 19.72 53.99 -24.45
CA SER A 559 20.22 53.88 -25.83
C SER A 559 21.01 55.12 -26.24
N THR A 560 21.95 54.93 -27.15
CA THR A 560 22.70 56.03 -27.79
C THR A 560 22.10 56.45 -29.13
N SER A 561 21.15 55.68 -29.69
CA SER A 561 20.38 56.02 -30.92
C SER A 561 19.20 55.06 -31.17
N ASN A 562 18.09 55.56 -31.74
CA ASN A 562 17.00 54.80 -32.41
C ASN A 562 16.81 53.34 -31.96
N THR A 563 16.48 53.12 -30.69
CA THR A 563 16.19 51.79 -30.13
C THR A 563 14.78 51.73 -29.58
N ARG A 564 13.94 50.86 -30.14
CA ARG A 564 12.63 50.51 -29.57
C ARG A 564 12.77 49.23 -28.76
N ALA A 565 12.32 49.23 -27.53
CA ALA A 565 12.27 48.07 -26.67
C ALA A 565 10.84 47.59 -26.47
N ARG A 566 10.67 46.28 -26.39
CA ARG A 566 9.41 45.68 -26.00
C ARG A 566 9.63 44.56 -24.99
N ALA A 567 8.79 44.53 -23.97
CA ALA A 567 8.75 43.45 -23.00
C ALA A 567 7.34 42.88 -22.87
N TYR A 568 7.27 41.56 -22.76
CA TYR A 568 6.04 40.83 -22.51
C TYR A 568 6.21 40.00 -21.23
N ALA A 569 5.21 39.95 -20.36
CA ALA A 569 5.11 38.82 -19.45
C ALA A 569 3.80 38.07 -19.60
N PHE A 570 3.91 36.75 -19.52
CA PHE A 570 2.80 35.83 -19.46
C PHE A 570 2.66 35.33 -18.04
N ILE A 571 1.46 35.48 -17.48
CA ILE A 571 1.08 34.97 -16.18
C ILE A 571 0.10 33.82 -16.43
N ASN A 572 0.55 32.58 -16.27
CA ASN A 572 -0.32 31.41 -16.41
C ASN A 572 -0.80 30.98 -15.02
N TYR A 573 -2.09 30.75 -14.81
CA TYR A 573 -2.64 30.43 -13.47
C TYR A 573 -3.74 29.37 -13.49
N VAL A 574 -3.93 28.73 -12.34
CA VAL A 574 -5.01 27.77 -12.07
C VAL A 574 -6.06 28.43 -11.18
N ALA A 575 -7.30 28.50 -11.65
CA ALA A 575 -8.39 29.14 -10.92
C ALA A 575 -8.77 28.30 -9.68
N ARG A 576 -9.02 28.99 -8.56
CA ARG A 576 -9.45 28.39 -7.29
C ARG A 576 -10.89 27.95 -7.45
N LYS A 577 -11.08 26.64 -7.54
CA LYS A 577 -12.43 26.06 -7.47
C LYS A 577 -13.10 26.52 -6.16
N PRO A 578 -14.38 26.93 -6.19
CA PRO A 578 -15.04 27.52 -5.04
C PRO A 578 -14.94 26.61 -3.81
N LEU A 579 -14.67 27.24 -2.66
CA LEU A 579 -14.54 26.62 -1.34
C LEU A 579 -15.87 25.98 -0.91
N GLY A 580 -16.03 24.74 -1.33
CA GLY A 580 -17.11 23.85 -0.97
C GLY A 580 -16.92 22.58 -1.77
N THR A 581 -16.56 21.49 -1.07
CA THR A 581 -16.43 20.10 -1.55
C THR A 581 -14.99 19.62 -1.81
N ILE A 582 -14.67 18.53 -1.10
CA ILE A 582 -13.50 17.63 -1.16
C ILE A 582 -12.26 18.08 -0.34
N LEU A 583 -12.30 17.87 0.99
CA LEU A 583 -11.14 17.94 1.90
C LEU A 583 -10.36 16.61 1.98
N PHE A 584 -10.40 15.80 0.92
CA PHE A 584 -9.76 14.49 0.91
C PHE A 584 -9.18 14.11 -0.46
N SER A 585 -8.07 13.39 -0.47
CA SER A 585 -7.59 12.71 -1.68
C SER A 585 -8.05 11.25 -1.64
N PRO A 586 -8.67 10.71 -2.71
CA PRO A 586 -8.93 9.28 -2.80
C PRO A 586 -7.61 8.52 -2.85
N ILE A 587 -7.56 7.37 -2.18
CA ILE A 587 -6.46 6.40 -2.21
C ILE A 587 -7.04 5.05 -2.65
N GLY A 588 -6.27 4.21 -3.33
CA GLY A 588 -6.73 2.90 -3.80
C GLY A 588 -7.39 2.01 -2.72
N GLY A 589 -8.20 1.05 -3.18
CA GLY A 589 -8.94 0.14 -2.32
C GLY A 589 -10.26 0.70 -1.78
N ILE A 590 -10.89 -0.01 -0.87
CA ILE A 590 -12.18 0.32 -0.26
C ILE A 590 -12.14 0.23 1.25
N ARG A 591 -13.08 0.90 1.91
CA ARG A 591 -13.38 0.76 3.35
C ARG A 591 -14.87 0.59 3.59
N ILE A 592 -15.25 0.03 4.73
CA ILE A 592 -16.66 -0.09 5.10
C ILE A 592 -17.27 1.30 5.40
N ALA A 593 -18.42 1.59 4.83
CA ALA A 593 -19.19 2.81 5.12
C ALA A 593 -20.27 2.54 6.17
N SER A 594 -20.96 1.40 6.05
CA SER A 594 -22.04 1.02 6.95
C SER A 594 -22.35 -0.47 6.85
N SER A 595 -22.97 -1.03 7.88
CA SER A 595 -23.64 -2.32 7.86
C SER A 595 -25.08 -2.20 8.37
N VAL A 596 -25.94 -3.11 7.90
CA VAL A 596 -27.31 -3.25 8.39
C VAL A 596 -27.60 -4.72 8.66
N ASP A 597 -27.81 -5.05 9.92
CA ASP A 597 -28.11 -6.40 10.38
C ASP A 597 -29.63 -6.59 10.49
N TYR A 598 -30.15 -7.71 9.98
CA TYR A 598 -31.56 -8.07 10.01
C TYR A 598 -31.74 -9.39 10.76
N SER A 599 -32.48 -9.38 11.88
CA SER A 599 -32.77 -10.59 12.65
C SER A 599 -33.95 -11.38 12.06
N THR A 600 -34.97 -10.64 11.61
CA THR A 600 -36.13 -11.06 10.81
C THR A 600 -36.60 -9.81 10.03
N ALA A 601 -37.51 -9.94 9.06
CA ALA A 601 -37.86 -8.87 8.11
C ALA A 601 -38.39 -7.54 8.71
N GLN A 602 -38.51 -7.39 10.05
CA GLN A 602 -39.06 -6.21 10.72
C GLN A 602 -38.07 -5.48 11.65
N ASP A 603 -37.04 -6.14 12.19
CA ASP A 603 -36.05 -5.50 13.07
C ASP A 603 -34.68 -5.43 12.39
N SER A 604 -34.12 -4.21 12.33
CA SER A 604 -32.80 -3.98 11.76
C SER A 604 -31.94 -3.07 12.63
N ILE A 605 -30.65 -3.37 12.70
CA ILE A 605 -29.65 -2.57 13.40
C ILE A 605 -28.75 -1.93 12.35
N TYR A 606 -28.76 -0.61 12.28
CA TYR A 606 -27.87 0.16 11.41
C TYR A 606 -26.60 0.56 12.14
N LYS A 607 -25.45 0.36 11.51
CA LYS A 607 -24.14 0.86 11.94
C LYS A 607 -23.48 1.65 10.82
N GLY A 608 -23.14 2.91 11.08
CA GLY A 608 -22.41 3.78 10.17
C GLY A 608 -21.04 4.14 10.71
N TYR A 609 -20.03 4.24 9.83
CA TYR A 609 -18.65 4.55 10.21
C TYR A 609 -18.21 5.87 9.56
N LYS A 610 -17.76 6.84 10.37
CA LYS A 610 -17.22 8.13 9.89
C LYS A 610 -15.72 8.22 10.19
N TYR A 611 -14.92 8.36 9.14
CA TYR A 611 -13.44 8.41 9.20
C TYR A 611 -12.92 9.84 9.19
N LEU A 612 -13.40 10.68 10.11
CA LEU A 612 -13.10 12.11 10.14
C LEU A 612 -12.34 12.51 11.41
N LYS A 613 -11.45 13.48 11.28
CA LYS A 613 -10.87 14.28 12.38
C LYS A 613 -11.92 15.26 12.91
N LYS A 614 -11.65 15.88 14.06
CA LYS A 614 -12.55 16.87 14.68
C LYS A 614 -12.80 18.11 13.81
N ASP A 615 -11.86 18.43 12.93
CA ASP A 615 -11.95 19.55 11.97
C ASP A 615 -12.73 19.18 10.68
N GLY A 616 -13.26 17.96 10.59
CA GLY A 616 -14.03 17.47 9.44
C GLY A 616 -13.18 16.95 8.28
N LYS A 617 -11.84 16.95 8.37
CA LYS A 617 -10.95 16.31 7.37
C LYS A 617 -10.92 14.79 7.56
N SER A 618 -10.48 14.03 6.56
CA SER A 618 -10.25 12.59 6.73
C SER A 618 -9.27 12.31 7.88
N SER A 619 -9.48 11.24 8.65
CA SER A 619 -8.54 10.74 9.67
C SER A 619 -7.49 9.77 9.12
N GLY A 620 -7.56 9.49 7.82
CA GLY A 620 -6.68 8.57 7.11
C GLY A 620 -5.23 9.06 7.06
N LEU A 621 -4.30 8.14 7.19
CA LEU A 621 -2.87 8.31 7.05
C LEU A 621 -2.40 7.26 6.04
N LEU A 622 -1.55 7.65 5.09
CA LEU A 622 -0.97 6.70 4.15
C LEU A 622 -0.12 5.69 4.92
N SER A 623 -0.47 4.41 4.77
CA SER A 623 0.18 3.31 5.46
C SER A 623 1.19 2.56 4.58
N ASN A 624 1.00 2.61 3.25
CA ASN A 624 1.86 1.97 2.25
C ASN A 624 2.21 2.99 1.16
N GLN A 625 3.44 2.88 0.62
CA GLN A 625 3.84 3.64 -0.57
C GLN A 625 3.15 3.10 -1.82
N SER A 626 2.93 3.97 -2.81
CA SER A 626 2.44 3.55 -4.13
C SER A 626 3.41 2.58 -4.80
N TYR A 627 2.91 1.79 -5.74
CA TYR A 627 3.73 0.92 -6.60
C TYR A 627 4.68 1.68 -7.54
N LEU A 628 4.54 3.01 -7.57
CA LEU A 628 5.42 3.94 -8.27
C LEU A 628 6.46 4.50 -7.29
N ARG A 629 7.75 4.39 -7.62
CA ARG A 629 8.87 4.99 -6.85
C ARG A 629 9.76 5.79 -7.77
N ALA A 630 10.05 7.04 -7.42
CA ALA A 630 11.04 7.86 -8.11
C ALA A 630 12.33 7.94 -7.27
N THR A 631 13.48 7.82 -7.94
CA THR A 631 14.80 8.04 -7.36
C THR A 631 15.51 9.09 -8.19
N GLN A 632 16.08 10.10 -7.53
CA GLN A 632 16.90 11.12 -8.19
C GLN A 632 18.37 10.91 -7.82
N ILE A 633 19.23 10.85 -8.84
CA ILE A 633 20.68 10.73 -8.68
C ILE A 633 21.33 11.97 -9.29
N TYR A 634 22.17 12.62 -8.50
CA TYR A 634 23.02 13.72 -8.95
C TYR A 634 24.40 13.16 -9.27
N THR A 635 24.86 13.34 -10.51
CA THR A 635 26.29 13.17 -10.79
C THR A 635 27.00 14.44 -10.32
N GLY A 636 27.97 14.33 -9.41
CA GLY A 636 28.75 15.51 -8.97
C GLY A 636 29.44 16.25 -10.13
N CYS A 637 29.92 17.49 -9.89
CA CYS A 637 30.65 18.42 -10.79
C CYS A 637 30.11 18.68 -12.21
N LYS A 638 29.19 17.89 -12.73
CA LYS A 638 28.47 18.09 -13.99
C LYS A 638 27.00 18.23 -13.62
N ASN A 639 26.36 19.33 -14.00
CA ASN A 639 24.94 19.64 -13.74
C ASN A 639 23.99 18.68 -14.50
N CYS A 640 24.19 17.36 -14.41
CA CYS A 640 23.34 16.33 -15.01
C CYS A 640 22.61 15.59 -13.88
N LYS A 641 21.28 15.64 -13.95
CA LYS A 641 20.35 15.00 -13.02
C LYS A 641 19.73 13.80 -13.72
N PHE A 642 19.77 12.63 -13.07
CA PHE A 642 19.04 11.45 -13.51
C PHE A 642 17.83 11.24 -12.60
N THR A 643 16.64 11.11 -13.19
CA THR A 643 15.43 10.71 -12.48
C THR A 643 15.01 9.35 -13.02
N THR A 644 15.08 8.34 -12.16
CA THR A 644 14.63 6.98 -12.47
C THR A 644 13.32 6.72 -11.75
N ILE A 645 12.29 6.36 -12.50
CA ILE A 645 10.98 5.99 -11.98
C ILE A 645 10.80 4.49 -12.18
N HIS A 646 10.40 3.79 -11.13
CA HIS A 646 10.07 2.38 -11.15
C HIS A 646 8.58 2.19 -10.90
N ALA A 647 7.94 1.29 -11.64
CA ALA A 647 6.62 0.77 -11.32
C ALA A 647 6.66 -0.76 -11.27
N SER A 648 6.02 -1.36 -10.28
CA SER A 648 5.91 -2.81 -10.16
C SER A 648 4.44 -3.25 -10.20
N SER A 649 4.15 -4.41 -10.78
CA SER A 649 2.79 -4.96 -10.83
C SER A 649 2.33 -5.50 -9.47
N ASN A 650 3.30 -5.95 -8.66
CA ASN A 650 3.11 -6.51 -7.33
C ASN A 650 4.31 -6.16 -6.42
N LEU A 651 4.14 -6.36 -5.11
CA LEU A 651 5.25 -6.28 -4.16
C LEU A 651 5.84 -7.70 -4.04
N PRO A 652 7.16 -7.86 -4.06
CA PRO A 652 7.77 -9.17 -3.79
C PRO A 652 7.45 -9.58 -2.34
N PHE A 653 6.73 -10.70 -2.21
CA PHE A 653 6.69 -11.60 -1.04
C PHE A 653 6.38 -11.01 0.34
N SER A 654 5.37 -10.13 0.43
CA SER A 654 4.49 -10.16 1.61
C SER A 654 3.06 -10.35 1.13
N SER A 655 2.44 -11.47 1.49
CA SER A 655 1.00 -11.73 1.28
C SER A 655 0.11 -10.79 2.09
N PHE A 656 0.72 -9.90 2.89
CA PHE A 656 0.02 -8.90 3.68
C PHE A 656 0.02 -7.55 2.98
N GLN A 657 -0.82 -7.41 1.95
CA GLN A 657 -1.21 -6.09 1.48
C GLN A 657 -2.17 -5.50 2.53
N GLY A 658 -1.59 -4.86 3.54
CA GLY A 658 -2.33 -4.02 4.49
C GLY A 658 -3.17 -2.97 3.76
N ASN A 659 -4.21 -2.44 4.41
CA ASN A 659 -4.96 -1.34 3.77
C ASN A 659 -3.99 -0.19 3.47
N SER A 660 -4.10 0.44 2.30
CA SER A 660 -3.25 1.57 1.91
C SER A 660 -3.40 2.77 2.86
N VAL A 661 -4.47 2.80 3.66
CA VAL A 661 -4.80 3.86 4.60
C VAL A 661 -5.04 3.29 6.00
N PHE A 662 -4.42 3.93 6.99
CA PHE A 662 -4.68 3.75 8.41
C PHE A 662 -5.52 4.93 8.94
N TYR A 663 -6.62 4.67 9.62
CA TYR A 663 -7.51 5.69 10.17
C TYR A 663 -7.23 5.88 11.66
N SER A 664 -6.69 7.04 12.00
CA SER A 664 -6.36 7.41 13.39
C SER A 664 -7.58 7.68 14.27
N ARG A 665 -8.76 7.87 13.67
CA ARG A 665 -10.01 8.19 14.38
C ARG A 665 -11.22 7.69 13.59
N VAL A 666 -12.14 7.01 14.26
CA VAL A 666 -13.40 6.54 13.66
C VAL A 666 -14.56 6.83 14.60
N GLU A 667 -15.64 7.42 14.08
CA GLU A 667 -16.91 7.54 14.80
C GLU A 667 -17.85 6.42 14.34
N ILE A 668 -18.50 5.75 15.29
CA ILE A 668 -19.48 4.70 15.07
C ILE A 668 -20.86 5.26 15.42
N LEU A 669 -21.79 5.16 14.49
CA LEU A 669 -23.17 5.62 14.60
C LEU A 669 -24.09 4.41 14.66
N SER A 670 -24.91 4.30 15.70
CA SER A 670 -25.92 3.24 15.83
C SER A 670 -27.33 3.79 15.65
N ASN A 671 -28.21 3.05 14.97
CA ASN A 671 -29.65 3.34 14.84
C ASN A 671 -29.98 4.72 14.23
N GLY A 672 -29.20 5.13 13.22
CA GLY A 672 -29.61 6.15 12.23
C GLY A 672 -29.74 7.60 12.71
N ASN A 673 -29.52 7.90 13.99
CA ASN A 673 -29.66 9.26 14.52
C ASN A 673 -28.32 9.80 15.01
N ASP A 674 -27.81 10.85 14.35
CA ASP A 674 -26.67 11.68 14.77
C ASP A 674 -26.87 12.36 16.15
N ARG A 675 -27.97 12.07 16.87
CA ARG A 675 -28.40 12.74 18.10
C ARG A 675 -28.31 11.91 19.38
N ASN A 676 -28.21 10.58 19.33
CA ASN A 676 -28.09 9.74 20.54
C ASN A 676 -27.01 8.66 20.39
N GLY A 677 -25.93 8.80 21.18
CA GLY A 677 -24.91 7.76 21.39
C GLY A 677 -23.96 7.52 20.22
N LYS A 678 -23.01 8.43 19.98
CA LYS A 678 -21.86 8.12 19.10
C LYS A 678 -20.72 7.52 19.94
N GLN A 679 -20.13 6.44 19.46
CA GLN A 679 -18.86 5.94 19.99
C GLN A 679 -17.73 6.49 19.12
N VAL A 680 -16.65 6.96 19.75
CA VAL A 680 -15.48 7.45 19.03
C VAL A 680 -14.29 6.61 19.48
N GLN A 681 -13.64 5.97 18.52
CA GLN A 681 -12.41 5.21 18.76
C GLN A 681 -11.22 5.95 18.14
N TYR A 682 -10.09 5.90 18.85
CA TYR A 682 -8.83 6.50 18.44
C TYR A 682 -7.78 5.40 18.32
N PHE A 683 -6.98 5.49 17.26
CA PHE A 683 -5.93 4.54 16.95
C PHE A 683 -4.62 5.29 16.73
N SER A 684 -3.53 4.74 17.24
CA SER A 684 -2.17 5.25 17.00
C SER A 684 -1.39 4.24 16.16
N GLY A 685 -0.92 4.68 14.99
CA GLY A 685 0.07 3.96 14.19
C GLY A 685 1.41 4.66 14.32
N GLY A 686 2.50 3.90 14.41
CA GLY A 686 3.86 4.44 14.41
C GLY A 686 4.14 5.12 13.07
N GLY A 687 4.05 6.45 13.03
CA GLY A 687 4.39 7.23 11.86
C GLY A 687 5.90 7.48 11.82
N SER A 688 6.63 6.72 11.01
CA SER A 688 7.92 7.16 10.49
C SER A 688 7.83 7.19 8.98
N GLY A 689 8.02 8.39 8.42
CA GLY A 689 8.21 8.61 6.99
C GLY A 689 9.51 7.97 6.51
N SER A 690 9.49 6.67 6.35
CA SER A 690 10.46 5.79 5.70
C SER A 690 9.85 4.41 5.85
N GLY A 691 9.57 3.73 4.73
CA GLY A 691 8.88 2.44 4.73
C GLY A 691 9.46 1.51 5.80
N LEU A 692 8.55 0.93 6.58
CA LEU A 692 8.70 -0.10 7.62
C LEU A 692 7.98 0.35 8.90
N PHE A 693 6.93 -0.40 9.24
CA PHE A 693 6.30 -0.35 10.55
C PHE A 693 7.34 -0.72 11.61
N LEU A 694 7.91 0.29 12.25
CA LEU A 694 8.64 0.15 13.51
C LEU A 694 7.76 0.68 14.65
N PRO A 695 7.68 -0.01 15.79
CA PRO A 695 7.27 0.63 17.02
C PRO A 695 8.46 1.46 17.54
N THR A 696 8.32 2.78 17.65
CA THR A 696 9.31 3.58 18.41
C THR A 696 8.67 4.42 19.51
N ARG A 697 9.23 4.17 20.69
CA ARG A 697 9.45 5.03 21.86
C ARG A 697 8.25 5.58 22.64
N MET A 698 8.05 4.89 23.77
CA MET A 698 7.77 5.41 25.10
C MET A 698 7.81 6.95 25.23
N LEU A 699 6.63 7.51 25.51
CA LEU A 699 6.50 8.80 26.18
C LEU A 699 7.20 8.71 27.55
N LYS A 700 8.13 9.64 27.78
CA LYS A 700 8.62 9.98 29.13
C LYS A 700 7.41 10.26 30.01
N VAL A 701 7.13 9.38 30.97
CA VAL A 701 6.31 9.73 32.13
C VAL A 701 7.16 10.62 33.01
N GLY A 702 6.66 11.83 33.27
CA GLY A 702 7.27 12.81 34.15
C GLY A 702 7.45 12.25 35.57
N ALA A 703 8.51 12.73 36.21
CA ALA A 703 8.84 12.45 37.59
C ALA A 703 7.63 12.60 38.52
N PHE A 704 7.32 11.55 39.27
CA PHE A 704 6.67 11.70 40.56
C PHE A 704 7.78 11.85 41.60
N GLU A 705 7.96 13.08 42.10
CA GLU A 705 8.72 13.32 43.32
C GLU A 705 7.96 12.69 44.50
N SER A 706 8.76 12.09 45.38
CA SER A 706 8.39 11.61 46.71
C SER A 706 7.71 12.71 47.54
N ILE A 707 6.59 12.36 48.18
CA ILE A 707 6.37 12.30 49.65
C ILE A 707 5.14 11.42 49.89
#